data_AF-A0A819AIY5-F1
#
_entry.id   AF-A0A819AIY5-F1
#
_cell.length_a   1.000
_cell.length_b   1.000
_cell.length_c   1.000
_cell.angle_alpha   90.00
_cell.angle_beta   90.00
_cell.angle_gamma   90.00
#
_symmetry.space_group_name_H-M   'P 1'
#
loop_
_entity.id
_entity.type
_entity.pdbx_description
1 polymer ?
#
loop_
_entity_poly.entity_id
_entity_poly.type
_entity_poly.pdbx_seq_one_letter_code
_entity_poly.pdbx_strand_id
1 'polypeptide(L)'
;MTTQSSTRSQCRNKFIHFIENLNLYDDDDELTLTEQLFSTRFFIILLSIALLIILLFTIIIPQTRSVTVVSPSFNDFENIVNIYKTKVICRCSQTSIPYSQFVSLNPRFHEVCSSDFISEEWFSSLFNVNTSNYYPLDFRLMASAQFQILSILCQMSRQAVIDALKQFTTTTMLSLTALSRDVLSTYIDMSIEQFQKNTLDIYHSQYHFMLSLISEHRFISALRTNFYTRSVPGSNISVTYPAIYPQQLDLTQSSLISNKTCRCDHTNDCVYPAGIYNQSRSIIPNEVFSLDAPPLFMIPGFQVGCIPQNALFQSTLECFYNQSCLDIVISLTDTLRTASVLNISNSSSRFSPTTTITVLFDNLMIESWDNFTDFTTYFQICAPKICSYSYVQRFFLIYVVTTIASVFGGIRVALHTASPLFVKFILRLCCQRDPVQETEEKNESKRNFQDRIWKFFKLIRHKVITLNFFKTTFINVQHGIYATRVYIILLMCGIYILTLYSTNIVSSQQIIVRNPSLNEFEHLYDMNISTLSCPCHNSLIPRSKFISIEVKLHPFCSSSFIRDDRWFQYWTMTFLNGSIDPNPPFYWTDFRKNGLKFFNYVKILCDFANITLSDIMNSFQEEYFFSSQPITQLEFDGTNHDWEYLVQAQVEYNEKR
;
A
#
# COMPACT_ATOMS: atom_id res chain seq x y z
N MET A 1 -32.57 37.90 66.46
CA MET A 1 -31.58 37.95 65.37
C MET A 1 -30.66 39.16 65.57
N THR A 2 -29.65 39.09 66.44
CA THR A 2 -28.67 40.21 66.66
C THR A 2 -27.41 39.74 67.42
N THR A 3 -26.95 38.49 67.24
CA THR A 3 -25.78 37.96 67.99
C THR A 3 -24.72 37.24 67.13
N GLN A 4 -24.78 37.35 65.79
CA GLN A 4 -23.80 36.72 64.89
C GLN A 4 -22.78 37.69 64.23
N SER A 5 -22.92 39.01 64.38
CA SER A 5 -21.98 39.98 63.79
C SER A 5 -20.79 40.34 64.70
N SER A 6 -20.90 40.11 66.03
CA SER A 6 -19.89 40.49 67.02
C SER A 6 -18.69 39.54 67.10
N THR A 7 -18.89 38.22 66.95
CA THR A 7 -17.81 37.23 67.04
C THR A 7 -16.92 37.21 65.79
N ARG A 8 -17.48 37.49 64.62
CA ARG A 8 -16.73 37.55 63.35
C ARG A 8 -15.79 38.77 63.27
N SER A 9 -16.21 39.92 63.83
CA SER A 9 -15.34 41.10 63.92
C SER A 9 -14.26 40.95 64.99
N GLN A 10 -14.56 40.28 66.11
CA GLN A 10 -13.61 40.05 67.20
C GLN A 10 -12.52 39.03 66.82
N CYS A 11 -12.86 37.95 66.10
CA CYS A 11 -11.87 37.03 65.52
C CYS A 11 -11.04 37.68 64.42
N ARG A 12 -11.65 38.48 63.54
CA ARG A 12 -10.94 39.22 62.50
C ARG A 12 -9.96 40.23 63.11
N ASN A 13 -10.36 40.97 64.16
CA ASN A 13 -9.48 41.91 64.83
C ASN A 13 -8.36 41.22 65.60
N LYS A 14 -8.61 40.06 66.24
CA LYS A 14 -7.54 39.23 66.84
C LYS A 14 -6.57 38.68 65.79
N PHE A 15 -7.05 38.28 64.62
CA PHE A 15 -6.22 37.77 63.54
C PHE A 15 -5.40 38.89 62.88
N ILE A 16 -5.98 40.07 62.67
CA ILE A 16 -5.27 41.25 62.17
C ILE A 16 -4.19 41.67 63.18
N HIS A 17 -4.53 41.74 64.47
CA HIS A 17 -3.56 42.05 65.53
C HIS A 17 -2.45 40.98 65.64
N PHE A 18 -2.76 39.71 65.37
CA PHE A 18 -1.76 38.64 65.31
C PHE A 18 -0.84 38.79 64.10
N ILE A 19 -1.36 39.14 62.92
CA ILE A 19 -0.56 39.38 61.71
C ILE A 19 0.29 40.66 61.83
N GLU A 20 -0.25 41.72 62.44
CA GLU A 20 0.45 42.99 62.61
C GLU A 20 1.67 42.89 63.53
N ASN A 21 1.60 42.00 64.53
CA ASN A 21 2.65 41.70 65.50
C ASN A 21 3.42 40.42 65.19
N LEU A 22 3.15 39.76 64.06
CA LEU A 22 3.85 38.54 63.67
C LEU A 22 5.31 38.89 63.37
N ASN A 23 6.21 38.34 64.17
CA ASN A 23 7.64 38.47 63.97
C ASN A 23 8.25 37.06 63.86
N LEU A 24 8.57 36.66 62.63
CA LEU A 24 9.21 35.37 62.35
C LEU A 24 10.72 35.38 62.66
N TYR A 25 11.26 36.53 63.07
CA TYR A 25 12.68 36.77 63.35
C TYR A 25 12.90 37.30 64.77
N ASP A 26 11.99 37.07 65.73
CA ASP A 26 12.09 37.61 67.09
C ASP A 26 13.32 37.11 67.88
N ASP A 27 13.89 36.00 67.43
CA ASP A 27 15.07 35.34 67.98
C ASP A 27 16.42 35.93 67.53
N ASP A 28 16.45 36.89 66.60
CA ASP A 28 17.70 37.40 66.03
C ASP A 28 18.12 38.73 66.66
N ASP A 29 18.90 38.64 67.75
CA ASP A 29 19.40 39.76 68.56
C ASP A 29 20.27 40.78 67.77
N GLU A 30 20.71 40.42 66.56
CA GLU A 30 21.47 41.30 65.65
C GLU A 30 20.59 42.19 64.76
N LEU A 31 19.28 42.01 64.75
CA LEU A 31 18.33 42.84 64.02
C LEU A 31 17.57 43.74 64.99
N THR A 32 17.40 45.00 64.61
CA THR A 32 16.48 45.89 65.33
C THR A 32 15.05 45.38 65.16
N LEU A 33 14.17 45.63 66.15
CA LEU A 33 12.76 45.22 66.10
C LEU A 33 12.07 45.65 64.80
N THR A 34 12.42 46.83 64.27
CA THR A 34 11.95 47.32 62.98
C THR A 34 12.43 46.46 61.82
N GLU A 35 13.72 46.10 61.76
CA GLU A 35 14.26 45.22 60.72
C GLU A 35 13.65 43.81 60.77
N GLN A 36 13.39 43.27 61.97
CA GLN A 36 12.75 41.96 62.16
C GLN A 36 11.30 41.95 61.63
N LEU A 37 10.52 42.97 61.96
CA LEU A 37 9.14 43.14 61.48
C LEU A 37 9.08 43.34 59.96
N PHE A 38 9.98 44.15 59.39
CA PHE A 38 10.06 44.33 57.93
C PHE A 38 10.50 43.05 57.21
N SER A 39 11.44 42.31 57.77
CA SER A 39 11.91 41.01 57.22
C SER A 39 10.81 39.97 57.23
N THR A 40 10.00 39.92 58.29
CA THR A 40 8.83 39.04 58.38
C THR A 40 7.80 39.34 57.29
N ARG A 41 7.46 40.62 57.10
CA ARG A 41 6.49 41.05 56.07
C ARG A 41 7.01 40.77 54.66
N PHE A 42 8.28 41.08 54.41
CA PHE A 42 8.92 40.81 53.13
C PHE A 42 8.98 39.31 52.80
N PHE A 43 9.31 38.48 53.78
CA PHE A 43 9.30 37.02 53.66
C PHE A 43 7.91 36.49 53.28
N ILE A 44 6.84 36.92 53.97
CA ILE A 44 5.47 36.46 53.71
C ILE A 44 5.00 36.88 52.31
N ILE A 45 5.31 38.11 51.88
CA ILE A 45 4.95 38.61 50.55
C ILE A 45 5.67 37.78 49.46
N LEU A 46 6.98 37.59 49.60
CA LEU A 46 7.75 36.81 48.62
C LEU A 46 7.31 35.35 48.56
N LEU A 47 7.03 34.73 49.71
CA LEU A 47 6.54 33.35 49.77
C LEU A 47 5.17 33.22 49.08
N SER A 48 4.28 34.19 49.30
CA SER A 48 2.94 34.20 48.68
C SER A 48 3.02 34.37 47.17
N ILE A 49 3.87 35.29 46.68
CA ILE A 49 4.10 35.51 45.25
C ILE A 49 4.71 34.26 44.61
N ALA A 50 5.71 33.65 45.24
CA ALA A 50 6.35 32.44 44.72
C ALA A 50 5.37 31.27 44.61
N LEU A 51 4.53 31.04 45.63
CA LEU A 51 3.50 29.99 45.59
C LEU A 51 2.43 30.27 44.54
N LEU A 52 2.03 31.52 44.35
CA LEU A 52 1.07 31.91 43.31
C LEU A 52 1.64 31.66 41.91
N ILE A 53 2.90 32.01 41.67
CA ILE A 53 3.58 31.77 40.38
C ILE A 53 3.63 30.26 40.08
N ILE A 54 4.00 29.44 41.06
CA ILE A 54 4.05 27.97 40.90
C ILE A 54 2.65 27.41 40.61
N LEU A 55 1.62 27.89 41.30
CA LEU A 55 0.24 27.48 41.06
C LEU A 55 -0.22 27.83 39.64
N LEU A 56 0.01 29.07 39.19
CA LEU A 56 -0.34 29.49 37.83
C LEU A 56 0.43 28.68 36.78
N PHE A 57 1.72 28.46 36.99
CA PHE A 57 2.57 27.69 36.09
C PHE A 57 2.09 26.23 35.96
N THR A 58 1.72 25.60 37.07
CA THR A 58 1.22 24.22 37.09
C THR A 58 -0.19 24.07 36.50
N ILE A 59 -1.01 25.11 36.48
CA ILE A 59 -2.35 25.12 35.85
C ILE A 59 -2.27 25.37 34.34
N ILE A 60 -1.33 26.23 33.90
CA ILE A 60 -1.26 26.66 32.50
C ILE A 60 -0.60 25.60 31.61
N ILE A 61 0.35 24.81 32.15
CA ILE A 61 1.13 23.88 31.34
C ILE A 61 0.38 22.57 31.10
N PRO A 62 -0.01 22.26 29.85
CA PRO A 62 -0.66 21.00 29.53
C PRO A 62 0.27 19.82 29.78
N GLN A 63 -0.28 18.75 30.36
CA GLN A 63 0.45 17.51 30.61
C GLN A 63 0.02 16.45 29.61
N THR A 64 0.98 15.82 28.94
CA THR A 64 0.72 14.68 28.08
C THR A 64 0.76 13.41 28.93
N ARG A 65 -0.36 12.70 29.00
CA ARG A 65 -0.41 11.39 29.66
C ARG A 65 -0.46 10.30 28.60
N SER A 66 0.44 9.33 28.70
CA SER A 66 0.39 8.08 27.94
C SER A 66 -0.29 7.00 28.77
N VAL A 67 -1.17 6.23 28.14
CA VAL A 67 -1.81 5.05 28.72
C VAL A 67 -1.42 3.85 27.86
N THR A 68 -0.99 2.76 28.50
CA THR A 68 -0.66 1.50 27.86
C THR A 68 -1.67 0.43 28.26
N VAL A 69 -2.17 -0.30 27.28
CA VAL A 69 -3.07 -1.45 27.45
C VAL A 69 -2.33 -2.67 26.92
N VAL A 70 -2.19 -3.68 27.78
CA VAL A 70 -1.53 -4.95 27.44
C VAL A 70 -2.60 -5.92 26.93
N SER A 71 -2.33 -6.57 25.80
CA SER A 71 -3.20 -7.57 25.16
C SER A 71 -4.67 -7.15 25.09
N PRO A 72 -4.99 -6.04 24.41
CA PRO A 72 -6.36 -5.54 24.31
C PRO A 72 -7.27 -6.54 23.57
N SER A 73 -8.50 -6.67 24.04
CA SER A 73 -9.52 -7.40 23.28
C SER A 73 -9.93 -6.60 22.03
N PHE A 74 -10.62 -7.27 21.10
CA PHE A 74 -11.18 -6.62 19.91
C PHE A 74 -12.06 -5.41 20.27
N ASN A 75 -12.94 -5.57 21.26
CA ASN A 75 -13.82 -4.50 21.71
C ASN A 75 -13.05 -3.35 22.37
N ASP A 76 -11.98 -3.65 23.13
CA ASP A 76 -11.14 -2.62 23.72
C ASP A 76 -10.45 -1.79 22.62
N PHE A 77 -9.93 -2.47 21.60
CA PHE A 77 -9.31 -1.81 20.45
C PHE A 77 -10.29 -0.89 19.72
N GLU A 78 -11.46 -1.39 19.31
CA GLU A 78 -12.45 -0.56 18.61
C GLU A 78 -12.89 0.65 19.46
N ASN A 79 -13.12 0.45 20.77
CA ASN A 79 -13.49 1.55 21.67
C ASN A 79 -12.39 2.62 21.77
N ILE A 80 -11.14 2.21 21.97
CA ILE A 80 -10.01 3.15 22.12
C ILE A 80 -9.75 3.90 20.81
N VAL A 81 -9.79 3.20 19.67
CA VAL A 81 -9.63 3.81 18.34
C VAL A 81 -10.77 4.78 18.02
N ASN A 82 -12.02 4.45 18.37
CA ASN A 82 -13.16 5.34 18.17
C ASN A 82 -13.01 6.66 18.96
N ILE A 83 -12.45 6.61 20.17
CA ILE A 83 -12.27 7.80 21.02
C ILE A 83 -11.03 8.61 20.62
N TYR A 84 -9.88 7.96 20.43
CA TYR A 84 -8.59 8.62 20.31
C TYR A 84 -8.03 8.64 18.87
N LYS A 85 -8.69 7.97 17.92
CA LYS A 85 -8.38 7.93 16.49
C LYS A 85 -6.92 7.61 16.22
N THR A 86 -6.22 8.46 15.47
CA THR A 86 -4.84 8.28 15.00
C THR A 86 -3.79 8.39 16.11
N LYS A 87 -4.16 8.72 17.35
CA LYS A 87 -3.23 8.79 18.50
C LYS A 87 -3.00 7.43 19.16
N VAL A 88 -3.71 6.40 18.71
CA VAL A 88 -3.58 5.02 19.21
C VAL A 88 -2.57 4.29 18.35
N ILE A 89 -1.56 3.71 19.01
CA ILE A 89 -0.53 2.89 18.38
C ILE A 89 -0.57 1.52 19.03
N CYS A 90 -0.93 0.51 18.26
CA CYS A 90 -1.06 -0.87 18.69
C CYS A 90 -0.10 -1.74 17.89
N ARG A 91 0.96 -2.30 18.48
CA ARG A 91 1.93 -3.10 17.73
C ARG A 91 1.41 -4.52 17.51
N CYS A 92 1.35 -4.95 16.25
CA CYS A 92 0.98 -6.32 15.89
C CYS A 92 2.07 -7.31 16.35
N SER A 93 1.68 -8.54 16.72
CA SER A 93 2.63 -9.65 16.87
C SER A 93 3.05 -10.23 15.53
N GLN A 94 2.13 -10.28 14.57
CA GLN A 94 2.40 -10.71 13.21
C GLN A 94 2.28 -9.50 12.26
N THR A 95 3.37 -9.19 11.56
CA THR A 95 3.49 -7.98 10.73
C THR A 95 3.31 -8.25 9.25
N SER A 96 3.40 -9.51 8.84
CA SER A 96 3.16 -9.98 7.47
C SER A 96 1.93 -10.89 7.46
N ILE A 97 0.86 -10.43 6.81
CA ILE A 97 -0.45 -11.09 6.83
C ILE A 97 -0.86 -11.38 5.37
N PRO A 98 -0.91 -12.64 4.93
CA PRO A 98 -1.38 -13.00 3.59
C PRO A 98 -2.83 -12.54 3.35
N TYR A 99 -3.12 -11.97 2.18
CA TYR A 99 -4.49 -11.54 1.85
C TYR A 99 -5.49 -12.70 1.88
N SER A 100 -5.06 -13.91 1.50
CA SER A 100 -5.87 -15.14 1.55
C SER A 100 -6.55 -15.40 2.89
N GLN A 101 -6.00 -14.90 4.00
CA GLN A 101 -6.55 -15.15 5.34
C GLN A 101 -7.74 -14.27 5.69
N PHE A 102 -7.91 -13.11 5.04
CA PHE A 102 -8.92 -12.12 5.46
C PHE A 102 -9.59 -11.37 4.30
N VAL A 103 -9.18 -11.59 3.05
CA VAL A 103 -9.80 -11.03 1.84
C VAL A 103 -10.26 -12.16 0.93
N SER A 104 -11.49 -12.09 0.45
CA SER A 104 -12.05 -12.99 -0.55
C SER A 104 -12.55 -12.18 -1.75
N LEU A 105 -12.16 -12.59 -2.95
CA LEU A 105 -12.55 -11.98 -4.21
C LEU A 105 -13.19 -13.06 -5.10
N ASN A 106 -14.47 -12.90 -5.40
CA ASN A 106 -15.21 -13.87 -6.22
C ASN A 106 -15.74 -13.17 -7.49
N PRO A 107 -15.06 -13.34 -8.64
CA PRO A 107 -15.53 -12.78 -9.90
C PRO A 107 -16.69 -13.59 -10.47
N ARG A 108 -17.76 -12.90 -10.89
CA ARG A 108 -18.83 -13.49 -11.68
C ARG A 108 -18.59 -13.18 -13.16
N PHE A 109 -18.41 -14.20 -13.97
CA PHE A 109 -18.24 -14.05 -15.42
C PHE A 109 -19.59 -13.86 -16.13
N HIS A 110 -19.53 -13.27 -17.32
CA HIS A 110 -20.64 -13.08 -18.24
C HIS A 110 -21.25 -14.43 -18.60
N GLU A 111 -22.57 -14.47 -18.69
CA GLU A 111 -23.34 -15.70 -18.87
C GLU A 111 -22.95 -16.51 -20.11
N VAL A 112 -22.49 -15.82 -21.17
CA VAL A 112 -22.02 -16.46 -22.40
C VAL A 112 -20.87 -17.43 -22.13
N CYS A 113 -20.01 -17.12 -21.15
CA CYS A 113 -18.88 -17.95 -20.73
C CYS A 113 -19.27 -19.17 -19.89
N SER A 114 -20.57 -19.40 -19.69
CA SER A 114 -21.15 -20.61 -19.09
C SER A 114 -22.31 -21.17 -19.92
N SER A 115 -22.51 -20.65 -21.13
CA SER A 115 -23.63 -21.03 -22.02
C SER A 115 -23.24 -22.15 -22.99
N ASP A 116 -24.25 -22.69 -23.69
CA ASP A 116 -24.04 -23.68 -24.75
C ASP A 116 -23.19 -23.13 -25.91
N PHE A 117 -23.16 -21.81 -26.11
CA PHE A 117 -22.48 -21.17 -27.23
C PHE A 117 -20.95 -21.24 -27.21
N ILE A 118 -20.36 -21.59 -26.06
CA ILE A 118 -18.91 -21.83 -25.94
C ILE A 118 -18.54 -23.32 -25.96
N SER A 119 -19.54 -24.20 -26.06
CA SER A 119 -19.34 -25.65 -26.06
C SER A 119 -18.83 -26.16 -27.40
N GLU A 120 -18.07 -27.25 -27.36
CA GLU A 120 -17.58 -27.94 -28.57
C GLU A 120 -18.73 -28.50 -29.41
N GLU A 121 -19.80 -28.97 -28.78
CA GLU A 121 -21.00 -29.44 -29.47
C GLU A 121 -21.60 -28.33 -30.36
N TRP A 122 -21.73 -27.11 -29.84
CA TRP A 122 -22.28 -25.98 -30.57
C TRP A 122 -21.44 -25.62 -31.81
N PHE A 123 -20.18 -25.26 -31.64
CA PHE A 123 -19.39 -24.77 -32.77
C PHE A 123 -18.98 -25.88 -33.74
N SER A 124 -18.97 -27.16 -33.31
CA SER A 124 -18.78 -28.29 -34.21
C SER A 124 -20.01 -28.56 -35.06
N SER A 125 -21.22 -28.35 -34.50
CA SER A 125 -22.45 -28.46 -35.29
C SER A 125 -22.56 -27.40 -36.39
N LEU A 126 -21.97 -26.22 -36.17
CA LEU A 126 -21.89 -25.14 -37.15
C LEU A 126 -20.85 -25.38 -38.25
N PHE A 127 -19.97 -26.37 -38.10
CA PHE A 127 -18.93 -26.64 -39.07
C PHE A 127 -19.47 -27.46 -40.26
N ASN A 128 -19.18 -26.99 -41.47
CA ASN A 128 -19.46 -27.71 -42.70
C ASN A 128 -18.17 -27.84 -43.55
N VAL A 129 -17.88 -29.04 -44.05
CA VAL A 129 -16.67 -29.31 -44.86
C VAL A 129 -16.60 -28.45 -46.14
N ASN A 130 -17.76 -28.03 -46.66
CA ASN A 130 -17.87 -27.17 -47.84
C ASN A 130 -18.06 -25.69 -47.49
N THR A 131 -17.82 -25.28 -46.23
CA THR A 131 -17.98 -23.88 -45.77
C THR A 131 -17.24 -22.88 -46.66
N SER A 132 -16.05 -23.25 -47.14
CA SER A 132 -15.23 -22.41 -48.03
C SER A 132 -15.90 -22.04 -49.36
N ASN A 133 -17.04 -22.67 -49.70
CA ASN A 133 -17.86 -22.39 -50.87
C ASN A 133 -19.03 -21.44 -50.57
N TYR A 134 -19.28 -21.04 -49.32
CA TYR A 134 -20.32 -20.06 -49.01
C TYR A 134 -19.90 -18.65 -49.40
N TYR A 135 -20.89 -17.79 -49.67
CA TYR A 135 -20.68 -16.37 -49.90
C TYR A 135 -19.85 -15.73 -48.75
N PRO A 136 -18.91 -14.81 -49.01
CA PRO A 136 -18.04 -14.26 -47.96
C PRO A 136 -18.76 -13.59 -46.79
N LEU A 137 -19.98 -13.08 -47.00
CA LEU A 137 -20.80 -12.48 -45.94
C LEU A 137 -21.76 -13.48 -45.27
N ASP A 138 -21.71 -14.75 -45.68
CA ASP A 138 -22.54 -15.80 -45.12
C ASP A 138 -22.08 -16.16 -43.71
N PHE A 139 -22.99 -16.09 -42.75
CA PHE A 139 -22.73 -16.48 -41.36
C PHE A 139 -22.14 -17.88 -41.25
N ARG A 140 -22.63 -18.85 -42.03
CA ARG A 140 -22.19 -20.25 -41.97
C ARG A 140 -20.71 -20.43 -42.32
N LEU A 141 -20.11 -19.47 -43.03
CA LEU A 141 -18.69 -19.49 -43.33
C LEU A 141 -17.83 -19.28 -42.08
N MET A 142 -18.24 -18.37 -41.19
CA MET A 142 -17.41 -17.91 -40.06
C MET A 142 -17.93 -18.34 -38.69
N ALA A 143 -19.21 -18.72 -38.57
CA ALA A 143 -19.88 -18.99 -37.30
C ALA A 143 -19.09 -19.97 -36.41
N SER A 144 -18.71 -21.13 -36.94
CA SER A 144 -17.92 -22.13 -36.20
C SER A 144 -16.63 -21.52 -35.62
N ALA A 145 -15.85 -20.81 -36.44
CA ALA A 145 -14.61 -20.18 -35.98
C ALA A 145 -14.86 -19.03 -34.99
N GLN A 146 -15.92 -18.26 -35.17
CA GLN A 146 -16.28 -17.15 -34.28
C GLN A 146 -16.70 -17.65 -32.89
N PHE A 147 -17.47 -18.74 -32.81
CA PHE A 147 -17.82 -19.35 -31.52
C PHE A 147 -16.65 -20.08 -30.86
N GLN A 148 -15.75 -20.69 -31.64
CA GLN A 148 -14.48 -21.20 -31.11
C GLN A 148 -13.64 -20.07 -30.50
N ILE A 149 -13.51 -18.93 -31.20
CA ILE A 149 -12.81 -17.77 -30.67
C ILE A 149 -13.50 -17.28 -29.40
N LEU A 150 -14.83 -17.15 -29.38
CA LEU A 150 -15.58 -16.73 -28.18
C LEU A 150 -15.31 -17.64 -26.97
N SER A 151 -15.28 -18.95 -27.19
CA SER A 151 -14.92 -19.95 -26.18
C SER A 151 -13.50 -19.72 -25.65
N ILE A 152 -12.53 -19.48 -26.54
CA ILE A 152 -11.15 -19.13 -26.19
C ILE A 152 -11.08 -17.82 -25.40
N LEU A 153 -11.81 -16.77 -25.80
CA LEU A 153 -11.84 -15.49 -25.08
C LEU A 153 -12.32 -15.70 -23.64
N CYS A 154 -13.43 -16.41 -23.46
CA CYS A 154 -13.96 -16.75 -22.14
C CYS A 154 -12.96 -17.56 -21.29
N GLN A 155 -12.29 -18.56 -21.88
CA GLN A 155 -11.28 -19.35 -21.20
C GLN A 155 -10.08 -18.50 -20.80
N MET A 156 -9.57 -17.67 -21.71
CA MET A 156 -8.41 -16.80 -21.48
C MET A 156 -8.71 -15.75 -20.42
N SER A 157 -9.88 -15.10 -20.45
CA SER A 157 -10.24 -14.12 -19.42
C SER A 157 -10.37 -14.80 -18.05
N ARG A 158 -10.99 -15.99 -17.99
CA ARG A 158 -11.08 -16.77 -16.74
C ARG A 158 -9.71 -17.13 -16.19
N GLN A 159 -8.83 -17.65 -17.05
CA GLN A 159 -7.49 -18.05 -16.65
C GLN A 159 -6.66 -16.86 -16.15
N ALA A 160 -6.70 -15.74 -16.88
CA ALA A 160 -6.01 -14.51 -16.47
C ALA A 160 -6.45 -14.04 -15.08
N VAL A 161 -7.76 -14.09 -14.79
CA VAL A 161 -8.30 -13.73 -13.48
C VAL A 161 -7.90 -14.72 -12.39
N ILE A 162 -7.97 -16.03 -12.66
CA ILE A 162 -7.57 -17.06 -11.69
C ILE A 162 -6.08 -16.94 -11.33
N ASP A 163 -5.22 -16.76 -12.33
CA ASP A 163 -3.78 -16.62 -12.12
C ASP A 163 -3.47 -15.34 -11.32
N ALA A 164 -4.13 -14.24 -11.66
CA ALA A 164 -3.98 -13.00 -10.94
C ALA A 164 -4.51 -13.11 -9.49
N LEU A 165 -5.65 -13.78 -9.26
CA LEU A 165 -6.18 -14.03 -7.92
C LEU A 165 -5.24 -14.90 -7.08
N LYS A 166 -4.64 -15.92 -7.69
CA LYS A 166 -3.61 -16.74 -7.03
C LYS A 166 -2.43 -15.88 -6.61
N GLN A 167 -1.97 -14.96 -7.46
CA GLN A 167 -0.91 -14.01 -7.11
C GLN A 167 -1.35 -13.05 -5.99
N PHE A 168 -2.55 -12.48 -6.06
CA PHE A 168 -3.05 -11.56 -5.05
C PHE A 168 -3.16 -12.24 -3.68
N THR A 169 -3.71 -13.44 -3.63
CA THR A 169 -3.93 -14.19 -2.39
C THR A 169 -2.64 -14.66 -1.70
N THR A 170 -1.55 -14.84 -2.45
CA THR A 170 -0.21 -15.13 -1.91
C THR A 170 0.55 -13.88 -1.49
N THR A 171 0.20 -12.70 -2.00
CA THR A 171 0.81 -11.45 -1.53
C THR A 171 0.41 -11.16 -0.07
N THR A 172 1.35 -10.59 0.68
CA THR A 172 1.19 -10.30 2.10
C THR A 172 1.07 -8.80 2.33
N MET A 173 0.07 -8.40 3.11
CA MET A 173 0.00 -7.05 3.65
C MET A 173 1.04 -6.89 4.76
N LEU A 174 1.82 -5.80 4.69
CA LEU A 174 2.78 -5.42 5.72
C LEU A 174 2.15 -4.38 6.65
N SER A 175 1.98 -4.74 7.91
CA SER A 175 1.52 -3.80 8.93
C SER A 175 2.21 -4.00 10.27
N LEU A 176 2.93 -2.97 10.72
CA LEU A 176 3.57 -2.96 12.04
C LEU A 176 2.58 -2.66 13.17
N THR A 177 1.43 -2.09 12.82
CA THR A 177 0.44 -1.62 13.79
C THR A 177 -0.97 -2.02 13.40
N ALA A 178 -1.80 -2.39 14.37
CA ALA A 178 -3.20 -2.70 14.12
C ALA A 178 -3.90 -1.49 13.48
N LEU A 179 -4.42 -1.68 12.27
CA LEU A 179 -5.15 -0.68 11.52
C LEU A 179 -6.59 -0.60 12.04
N SER A 180 -7.17 0.60 12.02
CA SER A 180 -8.61 0.73 12.24
C SER A 180 -9.38 0.13 11.07
N ARG A 181 -10.66 -0.20 11.29
CA ARG A 181 -11.54 -0.76 10.26
C ARG A 181 -11.58 0.10 9.00
N ASP A 182 -11.75 1.41 9.14
CA ASP A 182 -11.84 2.32 8.00
C ASP A 182 -10.51 2.39 7.22
N VAL A 183 -9.39 2.39 7.95
CA VAL A 183 -8.05 2.45 7.33
C VAL A 183 -7.73 1.13 6.63
N LEU A 184 -8.09 -0.01 7.23
CA LEU A 184 -7.94 -1.30 6.57
C LEU A 184 -8.82 -1.38 5.33
N SER A 185 -10.11 -1.05 5.41
CA SER A 185 -11.02 -1.08 4.25
C SER A 185 -10.45 -0.26 3.11
N THR A 186 -10.07 0.99 3.37
CA THR A 186 -9.49 1.89 2.36
C THR A 186 -8.22 1.29 1.73
N TYR A 187 -7.33 0.71 2.55
CA TYR A 187 -6.11 0.07 2.06
C TYR A 187 -6.40 -1.15 1.18
N ILE A 188 -7.37 -1.98 1.57
CA ILE A 188 -7.78 -3.16 0.81
C ILE A 188 -8.49 -2.78 -0.48
N ASP A 189 -9.38 -1.80 -0.45
CA ASP A 189 -10.09 -1.32 -1.64
C ASP A 189 -9.09 -0.79 -2.68
N MET A 190 -8.13 0.05 -2.27
CA MET A 190 -7.04 0.50 -3.16
C MET A 190 -6.20 -0.67 -3.70
N SER A 191 -5.93 -1.68 -2.88
CA SER A 191 -5.16 -2.86 -3.30
C SER A 191 -5.93 -3.71 -4.31
N ILE A 192 -7.25 -3.86 -4.12
CA ILE A 192 -8.14 -4.56 -5.05
C ILE A 192 -8.25 -3.79 -6.37
N GLU A 193 -8.44 -2.47 -6.34
CA GLU A 193 -8.50 -1.64 -7.55
C GLU A 193 -7.20 -1.74 -8.36
N GLN A 194 -6.05 -1.67 -7.69
CA GLN A 194 -4.74 -1.83 -8.35
C GLN A 194 -4.58 -3.24 -8.93
N PHE A 195 -5.01 -4.27 -8.20
CA PHE A 195 -5.02 -5.66 -8.66
C PHE A 195 -5.87 -5.83 -9.93
N GLN A 196 -7.10 -5.32 -9.93
CA GLN A 196 -8.03 -5.41 -11.06
C GLN A 196 -7.46 -4.68 -12.29
N LYS A 197 -6.92 -3.47 -12.10
CA LYS A 197 -6.31 -2.68 -13.16
C LYS A 197 -5.08 -3.38 -13.76
N ASN A 198 -4.16 -3.86 -12.91
CA ASN A 198 -2.97 -4.56 -13.38
C ASN A 198 -3.31 -5.82 -14.16
N THR A 199 -4.34 -6.56 -13.72
CA THR A 199 -4.83 -7.75 -14.41
C THR A 199 -5.32 -7.41 -15.83
N LEU A 200 -6.11 -6.34 -15.95
CA LEU A 200 -6.59 -5.83 -17.24
C LEU A 200 -5.44 -5.37 -18.14
N ASP A 201 -4.52 -4.57 -17.62
CA ASP A 201 -3.40 -4.02 -18.41
C ASP A 201 -2.48 -5.14 -18.95
N ILE A 202 -2.15 -6.13 -18.12
CA ILE A 202 -1.36 -7.29 -18.53
C ILE A 202 -2.09 -8.09 -19.61
N TYR A 203 -3.39 -8.31 -19.43
CA TYR A 203 -4.20 -9.04 -20.38
C TYR A 203 -4.31 -8.33 -21.74
N HIS A 204 -4.62 -7.04 -21.75
CA HIS A 204 -4.69 -6.23 -22.96
C HIS A 204 -3.35 -6.18 -23.68
N SER A 205 -2.25 -6.05 -22.95
CA SER A 205 -0.91 -6.07 -23.54
C SER A 205 -0.62 -7.39 -24.28
N GLN A 206 -0.90 -8.53 -23.64
CA GLN A 206 -0.72 -9.86 -24.27
C GLN A 206 -1.59 -10.02 -25.51
N TYR A 207 -2.85 -9.58 -25.44
CA TYR A 207 -3.78 -9.65 -26.55
C TYR A 207 -3.39 -8.75 -27.73
N HIS A 208 -3.10 -7.47 -27.48
CA HIS A 208 -2.69 -6.53 -28.51
C HIS A 208 -1.38 -6.93 -29.18
N PHE A 209 -0.46 -7.53 -28.42
CA PHE A 209 0.74 -8.13 -28.98
C PHE A 209 0.39 -9.25 -29.99
N MET A 210 -0.46 -10.20 -29.60
CA MET A 210 -0.91 -11.28 -30.49
C MET A 210 -1.61 -10.75 -31.74
N LEU A 211 -2.50 -9.77 -31.59
CA LEU A 211 -3.18 -9.12 -32.71
C LEU A 211 -2.21 -8.44 -33.68
N SER A 212 -1.26 -7.67 -33.14
CA SER A 212 -0.30 -6.92 -33.94
C SER A 212 0.53 -7.89 -34.79
N LEU A 213 0.95 -9.00 -34.20
CA LEU A 213 1.65 -10.05 -34.93
C LEU A 213 0.81 -10.66 -36.06
N ILE A 214 -0.47 -10.98 -35.81
CA ILE A 214 -1.35 -11.56 -36.85
C ILE A 214 -1.56 -10.56 -38.00
N SER A 215 -1.79 -9.30 -37.67
CA SER A 215 -2.10 -8.25 -38.64
C SER A 215 -0.91 -7.91 -39.55
N GLU A 216 0.29 -7.80 -38.98
CA GLU A 216 1.50 -7.44 -39.73
C GLU A 216 1.94 -8.52 -40.72
N HIS A 217 1.76 -9.79 -40.37
CA HIS A 217 2.25 -10.90 -41.20
C HIS A 217 1.29 -11.29 -42.35
N ARG A 218 0.08 -10.71 -42.38
CA ARG A 218 -0.95 -10.92 -43.42
C ARG A 218 -1.12 -12.41 -43.76
N PHE A 219 -1.37 -13.24 -42.75
CA PHE A 219 -1.63 -14.67 -42.94
C PHE A 219 -2.93 -14.87 -43.72
N ILE A 220 -2.94 -15.77 -44.71
CA ILE A 220 -4.18 -16.15 -45.37
C ILE A 220 -5.01 -16.96 -44.36
N SER A 221 -6.22 -16.51 -44.05
CA SER A 221 -7.09 -17.23 -43.12
C SER A 221 -7.45 -18.59 -43.71
N ALA A 222 -7.60 -19.61 -42.86
CA ALA A 222 -7.98 -20.95 -43.31
C ALA A 222 -9.33 -20.96 -44.05
N LEU A 223 -10.23 -20.06 -43.66
CA LEU A 223 -11.55 -19.87 -44.28
C LEU A 223 -11.51 -19.01 -45.57
N ARG A 224 -10.34 -18.48 -45.94
CA ARG A 224 -10.12 -17.62 -47.12
C ARG A 224 -11.05 -16.40 -47.09
N THR A 225 -11.21 -15.80 -45.92
CA THR A 225 -12.10 -14.66 -45.63
C THR A 225 -11.41 -13.32 -45.81
N ASN A 226 -10.09 -13.29 -45.68
CA ASN A 226 -9.27 -12.12 -45.98
C ASN A 226 -8.75 -12.16 -47.42
N PHE A 227 -8.13 -13.28 -47.81
CA PHE A 227 -7.57 -13.49 -49.14
C PHE A 227 -7.91 -14.86 -49.68
N TYR A 228 -8.02 -14.97 -51.00
CA TYR A 228 -8.12 -16.24 -51.70
C TYR A 228 -7.20 -16.24 -52.91
N THR A 229 -6.63 -17.40 -53.22
CA THR A 229 -5.76 -17.56 -54.39
C THR A 229 -6.53 -18.23 -55.54
N ARG A 230 -6.35 -17.72 -56.76
CA ARG A 230 -6.87 -18.31 -58.00
C ARG A 230 -5.72 -18.55 -58.97
N SER A 231 -5.70 -19.72 -59.61
CA SER A 231 -4.81 -19.99 -60.75
C SER A 231 -5.31 -19.25 -61.98
N VAL A 232 -4.42 -18.54 -62.67
CA VAL A 232 -4.77 -17.92 -63.95
C VAL A 232 -4.91 -19.04 -64.98
N PRO A 233 -6.09 -19.20 -65.63
CA PRO A 233 -6.31 -20.28 -66.60
C PRO A 233 -5.23 -20.30 -67.68
N GLY A 234 -4.62 -21.47 -67.92
CA GLY A 234 -3.57 -21.64 -68.92
C GLY A 234 -2.17 -21.18 -68.50
N SER A 235 -1.94 -20.85 -67.22
CA SER A 235 -0.61 -20.55 -66.69
C SER A 235 -0.34 -21.28 -65.36
N ASN A 236 0.94 -21.43 -65.01
CA ASN A 236 1.36 -21.91 -63.69
C ASN A 236 1.35 -20.79 -62.62
N ILE A 237 0.75 -19.64 -62.91
CA ILE A 237 0.76 -18.45 -62.05
C ILE A 237 -0.51 -18.42 -61.21
N SER A 238 -0.34 -18.26 -59.91
CA SER A 238 -1.43 -18.09 -58.95
C SER A 238 -1.48 -16.65 -58.46
N VAL A 239 -2.63 -15.98 -58.60
CA VAL A 239 -2.84 -14.61 -58.12
C VAL A 239 -3.69 -14.64 -56.85
N THR A 240 -3.33 -13.84 -55.86
CA THR A 240 -4.06 -13.68 -54.61
C THR A 240 -4.95 -12.44 -54.68
N TYR A 241 -6.23 -12.61 -54.37
CA TYR A 241 -7.24 -11.56 -54.37
C TYR A 241 -7.80 -11.38 -52.96
N PRO A 242 -8.19 -10.16 -52.56
CA PRO A 242 -8.97 -9.95 -51.34
C PRO A 242 -10.34 -10.62 -51.48
N ALA A 243 -10.77 -11.36 -50.46
CA ALA A 243 -12.03 -12.10 -50.50
C ALA A 243 -13.25 -11.19 -50.30
N ILE A 244 -13.08 -10.06 -49.60
CA ILE A 244 -14.08 -9.00 -49.50
C ILE A 244 -13.56 -7.78 -50.25
N TYR A 245 -14.24 -7.45 -51.34
CA TYR A 245 -13.93 -6.32 -52.21
C TYR A 245 -15.26 -5.65 -52.58
N PRO A 246 -15.53 -4.42 -52.13
CA PRO A 246 -16.73 -3.71 -52.57
C PRO A 246 -16.60 -3.41 -54.07
N GLN A 247 -17.55 -3.88 -54.87
CA GLN A 247 -17.65 -3.40 -56.24
C GLN A 247 -18.02 -1.91 -56.19
N GLN A 248 -17.12 -1.06 -56.71
CA GLN A 248 -17.44 0.31 -57.05
C GLN A 248 -18.22 0.24 -58.37
N LEU A 249 -19.55 0.12 -58.30
CA LEU A 249 -20.38 0.34 -59.49
C LEU A 249 -20.35 1.84 -59.82
N ASP A 250 -20.01 2.09 -61.08
CA ASP A 250 -20.02 3.35 -61.84
C ASP A 250 -19.00 4.45 -61.54
N LEU A 251 -18.01 4.48 -62.44
CA LEU A 251 -17.18 5.63 -62.80
C LEU A 251 -17.96 6.80 -63.44
N THR A 252 -19.29 6.86 -63.32
CA THR A 252 -20.09 7.93 -63.94
C THR A 252 -21.28 8.37 -63.09
N GLN A 253 -21.09 8.72 -61.82
CA GLN A 253 -21.81 9.83 -61.18
C GLN A 253 -21.23 10.11 -59.80
N SER A 254 -20.51 11.23 -59.70
CA SER A 254 -20.25 11.86 -58.42
C SER A 254 -21.59 12.35 -57.85
N SER A 255 -22.01 11.79 -56.72
CA SER A 255 -22.49 12.56 -55.56
C SER A 255 -23.05 11.64 -54.48
N LEU A 256 -22.58 11.86 -53.24
CA LEU A 256 -23.24 11.49 -51.99
C LEU A 256 -23.31 10.00 -51.65
N ILE A 257 -22.16 9.42 -51.29
CA ILE A 257 -21.97 8.57 -50.10
C ILE A 257 -20.46 8.40 -49.95
N SER A 258 -19.88 9.00 -48.91
CA SER A 258 -18.50 8.75 -48.49
C SER A 258 -18.40 7.42 -47.72
N ASN A 259 -19.01 6.34 -48.20
CA ASN A 259 -18.85 5.03 -47.56
C ASN A 259 -17.50 4.50 -47.99
N LYS A 260 -16.52 4.60 -47.07
CA LYS A 260 -15.23 3.94 -47.16
C LYS A 260 -15.44 2.53 -47.73
N THR A 261 -14.98 2.30 -48.97
CA THR A 261 -14.89 0.97 -49.55
C THR A 261 -13.85 0.21 -48.74
N CYS A 262 -14.33 -0.53 -47.76
CA CYS A 262 -13.49 -1.26 -46.85
C CYS A 262 -12.98 -2.55 -47.54
N ARG A 263 -11.66 -2.77 -47.52
CA ARG A 263 -11.01 -3.88 -48.25
C ARG A 263 -9.95 -4.58 -47.38
N CYS A 264 -9.92 -5.91 -47.49
CA CYS A 264 -9.01 -6.76 -46.71
C CYS A 264 -7.52 -6.61 -47.05
N ASP A 265 -7.18 -5.96 -48.17
CA ASP A 265 -5.80 -5.68 -48.53
C ASP A 265 -5.24 -4.39 -47.90
N HIS A 266 -6.12 -3.54 -47.37
CA HIS A 266 -5.76 -2.30 -46.68
C HIS A 266 -5.95 -2.38 -45.17
N THR A 267 -6.97 -3.10 -44.69
CA THR A 267 -7.24 -3.27 -43.26
C THR A 267 -7.89 -4.62 -42.97
N ASN A 268 -7.57 -5.21 -41.81
CA ASN A 268 -8.23 -6.40 -41.29
C ASN A 268 -9.52 -6.08 -40.52
N ASP A 269 -9.79 -4.81 -40.22
CA ASP A 269 -10.94 -4.34 -39.43
C ASP A 269 -12.24 -4.26 -40.23
N CYS A 270 -12.20 -4.77 -41.46
CA CYS A 270 -13.34 -4.75 -42.34
C CYS A 270 -14.41 -5.74 -41.89
N VAL A 271 -15.58 -5.22 -41.54
CA VAL A 271 -16.72 -6.00 -41.09
C VAL A 271 -18.00 -5.56 -41.77
N TYR A 272 -18.93 -6.49 -41.89
CA TYR A 272 -20.24 -6.33 -42.49
C TYR A 272 -21.27 -7.13 -41.67
N PRO A 273 -22.54 -6.70 -41.65
CA PRO A 273 -23.61 -7.46 -41.00
C PRO A 273 -23.68 -8.89 -41.54
N ALA A 274 -23.77 -9.87 -40.64
CA ALA A 274 -23.84 -11.28 -40.98
C ALA A 274 -25.24 -11.66 -41.49
N GLY A 275 -25.30 -12.38 -42.59
CA GLY A 275 -26.55 -12.92 -43.13
C GLY A 275 -26.43 -14.37 -43.57
N ILE A 276 -27.54 -15.02 -43.85
CA ILE A 276 -27.57 -16.35 -44.48
C ILE A 276 -28.00 -16.17 -45.93
N TYR A 277 -27.17 -16.65 -46.87
CA TYR A 277 -27.37 -16.43 -48.30
C TYR A 277 -27.60 -17.75 -49.04
N ASN A 278 -28.36 -17.73 -50.14
CA ASN A 278 -28.53 -18.92 -50.99
C ASN A 278 -27.40 -19.07 -52.04
N GLN A 279 -26.38 -18.21 -52.00
CA GLN A 279 -25.34 -18.12 -53.02
C GLN A 279 -24.05 -18.85 -52.61
N SER A 280 -23.43 -19.55 -53.56
CA SER A 280 -22.11 -20.17 -53.40
C SER A 280 -21.02 -19.38 -54.14
N ARG A 281 -19.82 -19.31 -53.57
CA ARG A 281 -18.57 -18.79 -54.19
C ARG A 281 -18.29 -19.41 -55.58
N SER A 282 -18.80 -20.60 -55.87
CA SER A 282 -18.54 -21.35 -57.11
C SER A 282 -19.27 -20.81 -58.35
N ILE A 283 -20.26 -19.93 -58.19
CA ILE A 283 -21.19 -19.56 -59.29
C ILE A 283 -20.69 -18.37 -60.12
N ILE A 284 -19.61 -17.68 -59.72
CA ILE A 284 -19.22 -16.44 -60.41
C ILE A 284 -17.75 -16.47 -60.85
N PRO A 285 -17.46 -16.92 -62.09
CA PRO A 285 -16.09 -16.98 -62.60
C PRO A 285 -15.47 -15.61 -62.87
N ASN A 286 -16.27 -14.54 -63.03
CA ASN A 286 -15.81 -13.26 -63.60
C ASN A 286 -16.44 -11.99 -62.99
N GLU A 287 -17.30 -12.07 -61.98
CA GLU A 287 -17.85 -10.87 -61.31
C GLU A 287 -17.29 -10.78 -59.89
N VAL A 288 -16.74 -9.60 -59.61
CA VAL A 288 -16.48 -9.08 -58.27
C VAL A 288 -17.76 -9.28 -57.45
N PHE A 289 -17.66 -9.80 -56.22
CA PHE A 289 -18.84 -10.01 -55.36
C PHE A 289 -19.64 -8.70 -55.23
N SER A 290 -20.80 -8.61 -55.88
CA SER A 290 -21.71 -7.50 -55.63
C SER A 290 -22.30 -7.68 -54.22
N LEU A 291 -22.40 -6.58 -53.48
CA LEU A 291 -23.03 -6.51 -52.16
C LEU A 291 -24.57 -6.62 -52.25
N ASP A 292 -25.12 -6.93 -53.43
CA ASP A 292 -26.54 -6.78 -53.76
C ASP A 292 -27.34 -8.09 -53.62
N ALA A 293 -26.69 -9.21 -53.27
CA ALA A 293 -27.40 -10.45 -52.99
C ALA A 293 -28.31 -10.27 -51.76
N PRO A 294 -29.64 -10.41 -51.87
CA PRO A 294 -30.50 -10.30 -50.70
C PRO A 294 -30.28 -11.51 -49.77
N PRO A 295 -30.01 -11.28 -48.48
CA PRO A 295 -29.90 -12.35 -47.50
C PRO A 295 -31.27 -12.96 -47.23
N LEU A 296 -31.33 -14.29 -47.01
CA LEU A 296 -32.53 -14.99 -46.55
C LEU A 296 -32.92 -14.54 -45.14
N PHE A 297 -31.91 -14.30 -44.32
CA PHE A 297 -32.06 -13.84 -42.95
C PHE A 297 -30.81 -13.06 -42.54
N MET A 298 -31.00 -11.91 -41.89
CA MET A 298 -29.93 -11.16 -41.24
C MET A 298 -29.86 -11.57 -39.79
N ILE A 299 -28.65 -11.79 -39.27
CA ILE A 299 -28.45 -12.15 -37.87
C ILE A 299 -28.25 -10.86 -37.09
N PRO A 300 -29.23 -10.42 -36.28
CA PRO A 300 -29.16 -9.17 -35.54
C PRO A 300 -27.90 -9.13 -34.68
N GLY A 301 -27.17 -8.02 -34.76
CA GLY A 301 -25.99 -7.76 -33.96
C GLY A 301 -24.70 -8.46 -34.40
N PHE A 302 -24.79 -9.51 -35.23
CA PHE A 302 -23.63 -10.32 -35.58
C PHE A 302 -22.93 -9.84 -36.86
N GLN A 303 -21.61 -9.92 -36.90
CA GLN A 303 -20.78 -9.41 -37.99
C GLN A 303 -19.89 -10.50 -38.58
N VAL A 304 -19.55 -10.34 -39.85
CA VAL A 304 -18.58 -11.14 -40.64
C VAL A 304 -17.58 -10.20 -41.29
N GLY A 305 -16.37 -10.67 -41.61
CA GLY A 305 -15.33 -9.76 -42.09
C GLY A 305 -14.06 -10.44 -42.61
N CYS A 306 -13.00 -9.66 -42.78
CA CYS A 306 -11.73 -10.18 -43.28
C CYS A 306 -11.18 -11.31 -42.39
N ILE A 307 -11.23 -11.09 -41.08
CA ILE A 307 -10.77 -12.05 -40.08
C ILE A 307 -11.94 -12.34 -39.13
N PRO A 308 -12.28 -13.62 -38.86
CA PRO A 308 -13.37 -13.99 -37.94
C PRO A 308 -13.27 -13.32 -36.58
N GLN A 309 -12.05 -13.15 -36.08
CA GLN A 309 -11.74 -12.47 -34.83
C GLN A 309 -12.22 -11.01 -34.82
N ASN A 310 -11.76 -10.16 -35.75
CA ASN A 310 -12.13 -8.74 -35.78
C ASN A 310 -13.64 -8.55 -35.99
N ALA A 311 -14.26 -9.44 -36.77
CA ALA A 311 -15.70 -9.49 -36.93
C ALA A 311 -16.44 -9.85 -35.64
N LEU A 312 -15.98 -10.88 -34.91
CA LEU A 312 -16.55 -11.25 -33.62
C LEU A 312 -16.49 -10.08 -32.62
N PHE A 313 -15.34 -9.40 -32.53
CA PHE A 313 -15.18 -8.26 -31.62
C PHE A 313 -16.20 -7.14 -31.85
N GLN A 314 -16.49 -6.85 -33.12
CA GLN A 314 -17.50 -5.87 -33.51
C GLN A 314 -18.94 -6.42 -33.47
N SER A 315 -19.12 -7.71 -33.20
CA SER A 315 -20.44 -8.32 -33.04
C SER A 315 -20.99 -8.09 -31.64
N THR A 316 -22.31 -8.14 -31.54
CA THR A 316 -23.08 -8.26 -30.30
C THR A 316 -23.74 -9.64 -30.26
N LEU A 317 -24.38 -9.99 -29.14
CA LEU A 317 -25.04 -11.29 -28.96
C LEU A 317 -26.57 -11.20 -29.05
N GLU A 318 -27.11 -10.12 -29.64
CA GLU A 318 -28.54 -9.81 -29.69
C GLU A 318 -29.41 -10.98 -30.14
N CYS A 319 -29.03 -11.69 -31.21
CA CYS A 319 -29.77 -12.86 -31.69
C CYS A 319 -29.83 -13.99 -30.65
N PHE A 320 -28.78 -14.18 -29.87
CA PHE A 320 -28.63 -15.29 -28.92
C PHE A 320 -29.38 -15.05 -27.60
N TYR A 321 -29.92 -13.84 -27.41
CA TYR A 321 -30.88 -13.50 -26.36
C TYR A 321 -32.35 -13.70 -26.80
N ASN A 322 -32.60 -13.94 -28.09
CA ASN A 322 -33.94 -13.99 -28.66
C ASN A 322 -34.25 -15.39 -29.20
N GLN A 323 -35.21 -16.08 -28.58
CA GLN A 323 -35.55 -17.47 -28.95
C GLN A 323 -35.96 -17.59 -30.42
N SER A 324 -36.79 -16.68 -30.92
CA SER A 324 -37.22 -16.71 -32.33
C SER A 324 -36.06 -16.50 -33.29
N CYS A 325 -35.07 -15.68 -32.94
CA CYS A 325 -33.87 -15.49 -33.76
C CYS A 325 -33.00 -16.76 -33.76
N LEU A 326 -32.74 -17.32 -32.57
CA LEU A 326 -31.96 -18.53 -32.40
C LEU A 326 -32.59 -19.72 -33.15
N ASP A 327 -33.91 -19.89 -33.07
CA ASP A 327 -34.63 -20.96 -33.78
C ASP A 327 -34.44 -20.86 -35.31
N ILE A 328 -34.44 -19.64 -35.86
CA ILE A 328 -34.16 -19.40 -37.28
C ILE A 328 -32.72 -19.81 -37.61
N VAL A 329 -31.74 -19.38 -36.81
CA VAL A 329 -30.33 -19.76 -37.00
C VAL A 329 -30.17 -21.27 -36.97
N ILE A 330 -30.74 -21.96 -35.98
CA ILE A 330 -30.68 -23.43 -35.87
C ILE A 330 -31.29 -24.09 -37.12
N SER A 331 -32.46 -23.62 -37.57
CA SER A 331 -33.13 -24.20 -38.73
C SER A 331 -32.35 -24.04 -40.04
N LEU A 332 -31.67 -22.90 -40.25
CA LEU A 332 -30.96 -22.57 -41.48
C LEU A 332 -29.52 -23.08 -41.51
N THR A 333 -29.01 -23.50 -40.35
CA THR A 333 -27.65 -24.08 -40.21
C THR A 333 -27.67 -25.60 -40.06
N ASP A 334 -28.85 -26.21 -39.91
CA ASP A 334 -29.05 -27.65 -39.69
C ASP A 334 -28.26 -28.17 -38.47
N THR A 335 -28.20 -27.33 -37.42
CA THR A 335 -27.45 -27.59 -36.17
C THR A 335 -28.28 -28.34 -35.13
N LEU A 336 -27.59 -28.83 -34.08
CA LEU A 336 -28.23 -29.52 -32.97
C LEU A 336 -29.18 -28.57 -32.21
N ARG A 337 -30.43 -29.01 -31.98
CA ARG A 337 -31.50 -28.26 -31.31
C ARG A 337 -31.31 -28.07 -29.79
N THR A 338 -30.10 -28.27 -29.27
CA THR A 338 -29.81 -28.32 -27.83
C THR A 338 -29.45 -26.96 -27.24
N ALA A 339 -29.10 -25.96 -28.05
CA ALA A 339 -28.71 -24.65 -27.56
C ALA A 339 -29.89 -23.85 -26.99
N SER A 340 -29.73 -23.38 -25.76
CA SER A 340 -30.65 -22.48 -25.08
C SER A 340 -30.26 -21.02 -25.29
N VAL A 341 -31.25 -20.12 -25.31
CA VAL A 341 -30.98 -18.67 -25.34
C VAL A 341 -30.22 -18.23 -24.09
N LEU A 342 -29.41 -17.19 -24.24
CA LEU A 342 -28.82 -16.48 -23.12
C LEU A 342 -29.94 -15.92 -22.23
N ASN A 343 -29.82 -16.17 -20.93
CA ASN A 343 -30.77 -15.71 -19.95
C ASN A 343 -30.32 -14.34 -19.46
N ILE A 344 -31.04 -13.29 -19.85
CA ILE A 344 -30.97 -12.01 -19.13
C ILE A 344 -31.46 -12.28 -17.71
N SER A 345 -30.58 -12.71 -16.82
CA SER A 345 -30.93 -12.98 -15.44
C SER A 345 -31.37 -11.64 -14.85
N ASN A 346 -32.69 -11.48 -14.70
CA ASN A 346 -33.42 -10.39 -14.03
C ASN A 346 -32.54 -9.24 -13.53
N SER A 347 -32.51 -8.11 -14.23
CA SER A 347 -32.02 -6.80 -13.74
C SER A 347 -30.57 -6.69 -13.22
N SER A 348 -29.73 -7.73 -13.28
CA SER A 348 -28.39 -7.72 -12.64
C SER A 348 -27.18 -7.68 -13.58
N SER A 349 -27.34 -7.91 -14.89
CA SER A 349 -26.21 -7.75 -15.82
C SER A 349 -25.95 -6.27 -16.03
N ARG A 350 -24.68 -5.87 -16.00
CA ARG A 350 -24.28 -4.49 -16.31
C ARG A 350 -24.16 -4.23 -17.81
N PHE A 351 -24.28 -5.27 -18.63
CA PHE A 351 -24.16 -5.21 -20.08
C PHE A 351 -25.52 -5.38 -20.75
N SER A 352 -25.74 -4.62 -21.83
CA SER A 352 -26.93 -4.76 -22.67
C SER A 352 -26.72 -5.90 -23.67
N PRO A 353 -27.77 -6.57 -24.18
CA PRO A 353 -27.67 -7.47 -25.32
C PRO A 353 -26.98 -6.84 -26.55
N THR A 354 -27.06 -5.51 -26.69
CA THR A 354 -26.41 -4.71 -27.75
C THR A 354 -24.95 -4.34 -27.43
N THR A 355 -24.40 -4.78 -26.31
CA THR A 355 -23.00 -4.57 -25.97
C THR A 355 -22.13 -5.43 -26.89
N THR A 356 -21.07 -4.83 -27.44
CA THR A 356 -20.15 -5.55 -28.33
C THR A 356 -19.26 -6.50 -27.54
N ILE A 357 -18.81 -7.57 -28.20
CA ILE A 357 -17.89 -8.53 -27.61
C ILE A 357 -16.56 -7.87 -27.24
N THR A 358 -16.11 -6.82 -27.96
CA THR A 358 -14.97 -5.99 -27.54
C THR A 358 -15.18 -5.45 -26.13
N VAL A 359 -16.33 -4.85 -25.83
CA VAL A 359 -16.56 -4.25 -24.51
C VAL A 359 -16.61 -5.33 -23.42
N LEU A 360 -17.19 -6.50 -23.70
CA LEU A 360 -17.17 -7.62 -22.76
C LEU A 360 -15.73 -8.09 -22.51
N PHE A 361 -14.95 -8.25 -23.58
CA PHE A 361 -13.56 -8.67 -23.54
C PHE A 361 -12.64 -7.68 -22.82
N ASP A 362 -12.82 -6.38 -23.07
CA ASP A 362 -12.08 -5.28 -22.41
C ASP A 362 -12.36 -5.21 -20.90
N ASN A 363 -13.33 -6.00 -20.44
CA ASN A 363 -13.73 -6.17 -19.05
C ASN A 363 -13.49 -7.61 -18.55
N LEU A 364 -12.62 -8.39 -19.20
CA LEU A 364 -12.32 -9.79 -18.86
C LEU A 364 -13.55 -10.69 -18.83
N MET A 365 -14.60 -10.34 -19.57
CA MET A 365 -15.90 -11.01 -19.51
C MET A 365 -16.47 -11.04 -18.07
N ILE A 366 -16.14 -10.07 -17.20
CA ILE A 366 -16.60 -10.03 -15.80
C ILE A 366 -17.84 -9.14 -15.67
N GLU A 367 -18.89 -9.70 -15.07
CA GLU A 367 -20.11 -8.99 -14.70
C GLU A 367 -19.95 -8.22 -13.40
N SER A 368 -19.48 -8.88 -12.35
CA SER A 368 -19.34 -8.31 -11.01
C SER A 368 -18.20 -8.96 -10.22
N TRP A 369 -17.76 -8.27 -9.18
CA TRP A 369 -16.82 -8.75 -8.19
C TRP A 369 -17.52 -8.79 -6.83
N ASP A 370 -17.68 -9.97 -6.25
CA ASP A 370 -18.19 -10.13 -4.90
C ASP A 370 -17.00 -10.15 -3.93
N ASN A 371 -16.69 -8.97 -3.38
CA ASN A 371 -15.54 -8.74 -2.51
C ASN A 371 -15.95 -8.79 -1.04
N PHE A 372 -15.17 -9.48 -0.22
CA PHE A 372 -15.39 -9.57 1.21
C PHE A 372 -14.08 -9.43 1.98
N THR A 373 -14.09 -8.58 3.01
CA THR A 373 -12.95 -8.34 3.90
C THR A 373 -13.36 -8.62 5.34
N ASP A 374 -12.73 -9.62 5.97
CA ASP A 374 -12.96 -9.96 7.37
C ASP A 374 -12.01 -9.22 8.30
N PHE A 375 -12.48 -8.09 8.80
CA PHE A 375 -11.73 -7.29 9.77
C PHE A 375 -11.46 -8.03 11.10
N THR A 376 -12.36 -8.92 11.52
CA THR A 376 -12.21 -9.64 12.79
C THR A 376 -11.06 -10.63 12.68
N THR A 377 -11.02 -11.37 11.58
CA THR A 377 -9.93 -12.30 11.27
C THR A 377 -8.60 -11.55 11.12
N TYR A 378 -8.58 -10.41 10.42
CA TYR A 378 -7.40 -9.54 10.37
C TYR A 378 -6.90 -9.15 11.78
N PHE A 379 -7.78 -8.68 12.65
CA PHE A 379 -7.39 -8.23 14.00
C PHE A 379 -6.82 -9.39 14.83
N GLN A 380 -7.44 -10.58 14.73
CA GLN A 380 -6.98 -11.78 15.40
C GLN A 380 -5.59 -12.23 14.92
N ILE A 381 -5.28 -12.08 13.64
CA ILE A 381 -3.95 -12.41 13.09
C ILE A 381 -2.91 -11.36 13.49
N CYS A 382 -3.24 -10.06 13.39
CA CYS A 382 -2.36 -8.99 13.86
C CYS A 382 -2.05 -9.14 15.37
N ALA A 383 -3.02 -9.60 16.17
CA ALA A 383 -2.88 -9.93 17.59
C ALA A 383 -2.03 -8.92 18.37
N PRO A 384 -2.52 -7.67 18.55
CA PRO A 384 -1.73 -6.61 19.16
C PRO A 384 -1.33 -6.95 20.61
N LYS A 385 -0.02 -6.87 20.91
CA LYS A 385 0.48 -7.15 22.28
C LYS A 385 0.35 -5.96 23.21
N ILE A 386 0.60 -4.75 22.69
CA ILE A 386 0.60 -3.51 23.46
C ILE A 386 -0.02 -2.42 22.60
N CYS A 387 -1.03 -1.75 23.16
CA CYS A 387 -1.56 -0.50 22.63
C CYS A 387 -1.18 0.65 23.53
N SER A 388 -0.78 1.77 22.94
CA SER A 388 -0.48 3.01 23.64
C SER A 388 -1.22 4.16 23.00
N TYR A 389 -1.81 5.03 23.82
CA TYR A 389 -2.40 6.27 23.35
C TYR A 389 -2.03 7.41 24.28
N SER A 390 -1.93 8.62 23.74
CA SER A 390 -1.64 9.82 24.51
C SER A 390 -2.76 10.85 24.40
N TYR A 391 -3.08 11.47 25.53
CA TYR A 391 -4.05 12.54 25.60
C TYR A 391 -3.54 13.70 26.47
N VAL A 392 -4.01 14.90 26.16
CA VAL A 392 -3.61 16.12 26.85
C VAL A 392 -4.58 16.39 28.00
N GLN A 393 -4.05 16.45 29.22
CA GLN A 393 -4.79 16.82 30.41
C GLN A 393 -4.30 18.19 30.92
N ARG A 394 -5.22 19.13 31.13
CA ARG A 394 -4.89 20.51 31.56
C ARG A 394 -4.78 20.68 33.08
N PHE A 395 -5.35 19.78 33.87
CA PHE A 395 -5.33 19.89 35.34
C PHE A 395 -5.23 18.52 36.00
N PHE A 396 -4.21 18.33 36.84
CA PHE A 396 -4.02 17.13 37.64
C PHE A 396 -3.66 17.49 39.08
N LEU A 397 -4.64 17.39 39.98
CA LEU A 397 -4.55 17.87 41.36
C LEU A 397 -3.40 17.24 42.14
N ILE A 398 -3.15 15.94 41.96
CA ILE A 398 -2.06 15.23 42.65
C ILE A 398 -0.72 15.86 42.28
N TYR A 399 -0.49 16.14 41.00
CA TYR A 399 0.75 16.78 40.53
C TYR A 399 0.92 18.20 41.09
N VAL A 400 -0.15 19.00 41.16
CA VAL A 400 -0.12 20.34 41.76
C VAL A 400 0.27 20.26 43.23
N VAL A 401 -0.36 19.37 44.00
CA VAL A 401 -0.09 19.20 45.43
C VAL A 401 1.33 18.70 45.67
N THR A 402 1.80 17.70 44.92
CA THR A 402 3.16 17.15 45.09
C THR A 402 4.24 18.16 44.70
N THR A 403 3.99 19.01 43.70
CA THR A 403 4.92 20.06 43.28
C THR A 403 5.00 21.19 44.31
N ILE A 404 3.87 21.62 44.86
CA ILE A 404 3.87 22.62 45.94
C ILE A 404 4.58 22.06 47.18
N ALA A 405 4.28 20.81 47.57
CA ALA A 405 4.89 20.18 48.72
C ALA A 405 6.42 20.01 48.59
N SER A 406 6.91 19.61 47.40
CA SER A 406 8.34 19.43 47.15
C SER A 406 9.12 20.74 47.15
N VAL A 407 8.52 21.83 46.64
CA VAL A 407 9.19 23.12 46.49
C VAL A 407 9.09 23.99 47.76
N PHE A 408 8.03 23.83 48.55
CA PHE A 408 7.78 24.63 49.76
C PHE A 408 8.93 24.59 50.77
N GLY A 409 9.53 23.40 50.99
CA GLY A 409 10.63 23.22 51.93
C GLY A 409 11.87 24.05 51.57
N GLY A 410 12.31 23.98 50.30
CA GLY A 410 13.49 24.68 49.82
C GLY A 410 13.29 26.21 49.75
N ILE A 411 12.14 26.64 49.23
CA ILE A 411 11.82 28.07 49.12
C ILE A 411 11.72 28.72 50.50
N ARG A 412 11.09 28.05 51.47
CA ARG A 412 10.97 28.57 52.85
C ARG A 412 12.35 28.88 53.43
N VAL A 413 13.28 27.93 53.35
CA VAL A 413 14.63 28.11 53.92
C VAL A 413 15.38 29.22 53.19
N ALA A 414 15.40 29.22 51.86
CA ALA A 414 16.09 30.22 51.06
C ALA A 414 15.56 31.65 51.33
N LEU A 415 14.23 31.83 51.32
CA LEU A 415 13.62 33.11 51.61
C LEU A 415 13.83 33.54 53.07
N HIS A 416 13.77 32.60 54.02
CA HIS A 416 13.97 32.91 55.43
C HIS A 416 15.38 33.46 55.68
N THR A 417 16.39 32.91 55.01
CA THR A 417 17.78 33.38 55.10
C THR A 417 18.02 34.68 54.31
N ALA A 418 17.41 34.84 53.13
CA ALA A 418 17.65 35.98 52.27
C ALA A 418 16.93 37.27 52.71
N SER A 419 15.70 37.16 53.23
CA SER A 419 14.86 38.30 53.58
C SER A 419 15.53 39.33 54.52
N PRO A 420 16.18 38.95 55.64
CA PRO A 420 16.84 39.92 56.50
C PRO A 420 18.07 40.58 55.86
N LEU A 421 18.76 39.87 54.96
CA LEU A 421 19.89 40.45 54.21
C LEU A 421 19.42 41.51 53.23
N PHE A 422 18.31 41.25 52.51
CA PHE A 422 17.71 42.21 51.59
C PHE A 422 17.12 43.43 52.31
N VAL A 423 16.43 43.23 53.43
CA VAL A 423 15.89 44.34 54.23
C VAL A 423 17.00 45.21 54.80
N LYS A 424 18.08 44.61 55.36
CA LYS A 424 19.27 45.36 55.80
C LYS A 424 19.93 46.13 54.65
N PHE A 425 19.97 45.56 53.45
CA PHE A 425 20.51 46.23 52.27
C PHE A 425 19.64 47.41 51.82
N ILE A 426 18.32 47.26 51.77
CA ILE A 426 17.37 48.31 51.40
C ILE A 426 17.37 49.45 52.43
N LEU A 427 17.36 49.13 53.73
CA LEU A 427 17.42 50.15 54.80
C LEU A 427 18.73 50.93 54.79
N ARG A 428 19.86 50.28 54.46
CA ARG A 428 21.15 50.97 54.27
C ARG A 428 21.16 51.93 53.08
N LEU A 429 20.41 51.63 52.02
CA LEU A 429 20.27 52.51 50.86
C LEU A 429 19.29 53.67 51.13
N CYS A 430 18.26 53.47 51.96
CA CYS A 430 17.30 54.52 52.29
C CYS A 430 17.78 55.51 53.37
N CYS A 431 18.72 55.14 54.24
CA CYS A 431 19.24 56.01 55.32
C CYS A 431 20.47 56.86 54.95
N GLN A 432 20.90 56.90 53.69
CA GLN A 432 21.90 57.87 53.22
C GLN A 432 21.22 59.10 52.59
N ARG A 433 20.85 60.08 53.43
CA ARG A 433 20.50 61.44 52.99
C ARG A 433 20.75 62.48 54.12
N ASP A 434 22.01 62.95 54.16
CA ASP A 434 22.56 64.31 54.47
C ASP A 434 22.43 65.01 55.86
N PRO A 435 23.25 66.04 56.21
CA PRO A 435 24.67 66.37 55.87
C PRO A 435 25.55 66.93 57.05
N VAL A 436 26.83 67.26 56.75
CA VAL A 436 27.70 68.39 57.26
C VAL A 436 29.10 68.05 57.86
N GLN A 437 30.13 68.45 57.08
CA GLN A 437 31.51 69.01 57.33
C GLN A 437 32.41 68.47 58.48
N GLU A 438 33.73 68.35 58.38
CA GLU A 438 34.76 68.87 57.46
C GLU A 438 36.07 68.05 57.56
N THR A 439 36.82 68.00 56.44
CA THR A 439 38.30 67.91 56.20
C THR A 439 39.24 67.28 57.24
N GLU A 440 40.35 66.61 56.94
CA GLU A 440 41.25 66.27 55.81
C GLU A 440 42.18 65.18 56.45
N GLU A 441 42.86 64.24 55.80
CA GLU A 441 43.55 64.22 54.53
C GLU A 441 43.86 62.75 54.16
N LYS A 442 44.03 62.51 52.86
CA LYS A 442 44.21 61.21 52.20
C LYS A 442 45.64 60.68 52.30
N ASN A 443 45.79 59.35 52.28
CA ASN A 443 46.37 58.61 51.14
C ASN A 443 46.47 57.11 51.50
N GLU A 444 45.55 56.31 50.98
CA GLU A 444 45.71 55.50 49.76
C GLU A 444 46.70 54.33 49.89
N SER A 445 46.14 53.12 50.01
CA SER A 445 46.71 51.94 49.36
C SER A 445 45.63 50.88 49.20
N LYS A 446 45.45 50.45 47.95
CA LYS A 446 44.75 49.25 47.50
C LYS A 446 44.99 48.06 48.45
N ARG A 447 44.13 47.89 49.45
CA ARG A 447 43.95 46.63 50.19
C ARG A 447 42.55 46.09 49.96
N ASN A 448 42.50 45.40 48.83
CA ASN A 448 41.83 44.14 48.55
C ASN A 448 40.30 44.06 48.75
N PHE A 449 39.61 44.19 47.61
CA PHE A 449 38.33 43.52 47.37
C PHE A 449 38.41 42.02 47.71
N GLN A 450 39.57 41.38 47.51
CA GLN A 450 39.84 40.04 48.02
C GLN A 450 39.77 39.93 49.54
N ASP A 451 40.21 40.92 50.32
CA ASP A 451 40.09 40.93 51.80
C ASP A 451 38.66 41.23 52.24
N ARG A 452 37.89 41.98 51.44
CA ARG A 452 36.45 42.16 51.65
C ARG A 452 35.69 40.87 51.35
N ILE A 453 36.05 40.17 50.27
CA ILE A 453 35.52 38.85 49.92
C ILE A 453 35.93 37.82 50.97
N TRP A 454 37.19 37.82 51.42
CA TRP A 454 37.66 36.92 52.48
C TRP A 454 37.01 37.22 53.81
N LYS A 455 36.85 38.50 54.19
CA LYS A 455 36.06 38.89 55.36
C LYS A 455 34.61 38.46 55.22
N PHE A 456 34.01 38.58 54.04
CA PHE A 456 32.64 38.18 53.77
C PHE A 456 32.46 36.66 53.85
N PHE A 457 33.34 35.87 53.22
CA PHE A 457 33.35 34.41 53.34
C PHE A 457 33.70 33.95 54.77
N LYS A 458 34.54 34.69 55.50
CA LYS A 458 34.84 34.43 56.91
C LYS A 458 33.64 34.73 57.80
N LEU A 459 32.88 35.80 57.52
CA LEU A 459 31.61 36.14 58.16
C LEU A 459 30.53 35.10 57.87
N ILE A 460 30.40 34.67 56.61
CA ILE A 460 29.49 33.59 56.22
C ILE A 460 29.88 32.30 56.92
N ARG A 461 31.15 31.89 56.85
CA ARG A 461 31.65 30.68 57.50
C ARG A 461 31.42 30.73 59.00
N HIS A 462 31.66 31.87 59.65
CA HIS A 462 31.39 32.03 61.07
C HIS A 462 29.90 31.88 61.38
N LYS A 463 29.03 32.56 60.63
CA LYS A 463 27.56 32.44 60.76
C LYS A 463 27.03 31.04 60.45
N VAL A 464 27.64 30.32 59.50
CA VAL A 464 27.29 28.93 59.17
C VAL A 464 27.71 27.97 60.29
N ILE A 465 28.85 28.23 60.95
CA ILE A 465 29.33 27.40 62.07
C ILE A 465 28.52 27.65 63.35
N THR A 466 28.05 28.88 63.56
CA THR A 466 27.18 29.27 64.68
C THR A 466 25.69 29.18 64.36
N LEU A 467 25.34 28.66 63.17
CA LEU A 467 23.96 28.56 62.72
C LEU A 467 23.19 27.63 63.65
N ASN A 468 22.13 28.17 64.25
CA ASN A 468 21.24 27.44 65.12
C ASN A 468 19.80 27.68 64.67
N PHE A 469 19.24 26.74 63.89
CA PHE A 469 17.86 26.76 63.43
C PHE A 469 16.84 26.54 64.56
N PHE A 470 17.26 26.07 65.75
CA PHE A 470 16.38 25.70 66.87
C PHE A 470 16.70 26.52 68.14
N LYS A 471 16.98 27.82 67.98
CA LYS A 471 17.42 28.72 69.06
C LYS A 471 16.41 28.80 70.22
N THR A 472 15.11 28.67 69.94
CA THR A 472 14.00 28.78 70.91
C THR A 472 13.62 27.50 71.64
N THR A 473 14.04 26.34 71.14
CA THR A 473 13.52 25.05 71.64
C THR A 473 14.37 24.47 72.76
N PHE A 474 15.61 24.93 72.90
CA PHE A 474 16.58 24.39 73.85
C PHE A 474 17.18 25.50 74.71
N ILE A 475 17.12 25.35 76.04
CA ILE A 475 17.70 26.30 77.01
C ILE A 475 19.22 26.42 76.85
N ASN A 476 19.87 25.37 76.37
CA ASN A 476 21.32 25.36 76.14
C ASN A 476 21.63 25.56 74.65
N VAL A 477 22.29 26.68 74.33
CA VAL A 477 22.67 27.09 72.97
C VAL A 477 23.45 26.00 72.23
N GLN A 478 24.27 25.20 72.93
CA GLN A 478 24.99 24.09 72.29
C GLN A 478 24.05 23.02 71.75
N HIS A 479 22.95 22.71 72.45
CA HIS A 479 22.00 21.67 72.01
C HIS A 479 21.26 22.11 70.75
N GLY A 480 20.91 23.39 70.61
CA GLY A 480 20.34 23.91 69.38
C GLY A 480 21.31 23.86 68.20
N ILE A 481 22.60 24.18 68.43
CA ILE A 481 23.65 24.04 67.40
C ILE A 481 23.81 22.57 66.99
N TYR A 482 23.81 21.62 67.93
CA TYR A 482 23.86 20.19 67.61
C TYR A 482 22.62 19.71 66.86
N ALA A 483 21.42 20.13 67.28
CA ALA A 483 20.17 19.80 66.58
C ALA A 483 20.16 20.37 65.15
N THR A 484 20.71 21.56 64.94
CA THR A 484 20.86 22.18 63.63
C THR A 484 21.82 21.40 62.73
N ARG A 485 22.94 20.92 63.29
CA ARG A 485 23.89 20.07 62.57
C ARG A 485 23.28 18.72 62.21
N VAL A 486 22.56 18.09 63.14
CA VAL A 486 21.83 16.84 62.89
C VAL A 486 20.77 17.04 61.81
N TYR A 487 20.00 18.13 61.86
CA TYR A 487 19.02 18.46 60.83
C TYR A 487 19.66 18.66 59.45
N ILE A 488 20.77 19.40 59.36
CA ILE A 488 21.49 19.60 58.08
C ILE A 488 22.05 18.27 57.58
N ILE A 489 22.61 17.43 58.45
CA ILE A 489 23.09 16.09 58.08
C ILE A 489 21.92 15.22 57.58
N LEU A 490 20.79 15.19 58.29
CA LEU A 490 19.60 14.46 57.87
C LEU A 490 19.02 14.98 56.57
N LEU A 491 19.06 16.29 56.32
CA LEU A 491 18.63 16.91 55.07
C LEU A 491 19.58 16.54 53.92
N MET A 492 20.89 16.57 54.15
CA MET A 492 21.89 16.14 53.16
C MET A 492 21.79 14.63 52.89
N CYS A 493 21.56 13.81 53.92
CA CYS A 493 21.26 12.39 53.78
C CYS A 493 19.95 12.17 53.04
N GLY A 494 18.90 12.95 53.32
CA GLY A 494 17.62 12.89 52.63
C GLY A 494 17.75 13.26 51.14
N ILE A 495 18.48 14.32 50.83
CA ILE A 495 18.83 14.70 49.44
C ILE A 495 19.66 13.59 48.80
N TYR A 496 20.64 13.02 49.50
CA TYR A 496 21.46 11.92 48.99
C TYR A 496 20.62 10.66 48.70
N ILE A 497 19.70 10.30 49.59
CA ILE A 497 18.75 9.20 49.40
C ILE A 497 17.80 9.50 48.24
N LEU A 498 17.28 10.73 48.12
CA LEU A 498 16.46 11.16 46.98
C LEU A 498 17.23 11.13 45.66
N THR A 499 18.50 11.53 45.66
CA THR A 499 19.37 11.41 44.48
C THR A 499 19.62 9.94 44.15
N LEU A 500 19.93 9.09 45.13
CA LEU A 500 20.08 7.65 44.96
C LEU A 500 18.79 6.98 44.45
N TYR A 501 17.65 7.39 44.98
CA TYR A 501 16.33 6.90 44.53
C TYR A 501 16.04 7.37 43.11
N SER A 502 16.32 8.63 42.77
CA SER A 502 16.17 9.16 41.41
C SER A 502 17.13 8.51 40.41
N THR A 503 18.32 8.09 40.84
CA THR A 503 19.27 7.33 40.01
C THR A 503 18.92 5.85 39.91
N ASN A 504 18.17 5.31 40.89
CA ASN A 504 17.68 3.92 40.93
C ASN A 504 16.27 3.76 40.34
N ILE A 505 15.64 4.82 39.81
CA ILE A 505 14.56 4.65 38.85
C ILE A 505 15.14 3.75 37.76
N VAL A 506 14.57 2.56 37.59
CA VAL A 506 14.99 1.58 36.60
C VAL A 506 14.90 2.25 35.23
N SER A 507 16.01 2.85 34.84
CA SER A 507 16.25 3.32 33.50
C SER A 507 16.68 2.09 32.75
N SER A 508 15.80 1.59 31.88
CA SER A 508 16.19 0.61 30.88
C SER A 508 17.36 1.22 30.09
N GLN A 509 18.59 0.80 30.38
CA GLN A 509 19.73 1.21 29.60
C GLN A 509 19.68 0.49 28.27
N GLN A 510 19.49 1.25 27.20
CA GLN A 510 19.61 0.74 25.86
C GLN A 510 21.10 0.59 25.54
N ILE A 511 21.60 -0.66 25.57
CA ILE A 511 22.96 -0.97 25.10
C ILE A 511 22.91 -0.99 23.57
N ILE A 512 23.56 -0.02 22.94
CA ILE A 512 23.62 0.09 21.48
C ILE A 512 24.98 -0.45 21.02
N VAL A 513 24.96 -1.65 20.44
CA VAL A 513 26.12 -2.21 19.73
C VAL A 513 26.07 -1.75 18.28
N ARG A 514 27.09 -1.01 17.83
CA ARG A 514 27.16 -0.52 16.44
C ARG A 514 27.88 -1.55 15.58
N ASN A 515 27.22 -1.98 14.50
CA ASN A 515 27.75 -2.94 13.52
C ASN A 515 28.31 -4.23 14.17
N PRO A 516 27.47 -5.01 14.87
CA PRO A 516 27.92 -6.28 15.45
C PRO A 516 28.42 -7.24 14.36
N SER A 517 29.46 -8.01 14.66
CA SER A 517 29.84 -9.17 13.84
C SER A 517 28.75 -10.25 13.89
N LEU A 518 28.74 -11.19 12.93
CA LEU A 518 27.78 -12.30 12.92
C LEU A 518 27.80 -13.09 14.24
N ASN A 519 29.00 -13.44 14.71
CA ASN A 519 29.17 -14.19 15.97
C ASN A 519 28.73 -13.38 17.20
N GLU A 520 28.95 -12.06 17.23
CA GLU A 520 28.44 -11.21 18.32
C GLU A 520 26.91 -11.10 18.29
N PHE A 521 26.32 -11.02 17.10
CA PHE A 521 24.86 -11.01 16.95
C PHE A 521 24.26 -12.33 17.45
N GLU A 522 24.78 -13.48 17.00
CA GLU A 522 24.31 -14.81 17.42
C GLU A 522 24.40 -14.97 18.95
N HIS A 523 25.53 -14.57 19.55
CA HIS A 523 25.71 -14.63 21.00
C HIS A 523 24.74 -13.71 21.77
N LEU A 524 24.44 -12.52 21.26
CA LEU A 524 23.45 -11.61 21.86
C LEU A 524 22.01 -12.09 21.68
N TYR A 525 21.72 -12.70 20.52
CA TYR A 525 20.44 -13.30 20.19
C TYR A 525 20.10 -14.45 21.15
N ASP A 526 21.05 -15.34 21.41
CA ASP A 526 20.88 -16.47 22.33
C ASP A 526 20.65 -16.03 23.78
N MET A 527 21.30 -14.96 24.24
CA MET A 527 21.19 -14.50 25.64
C MET A 527 19.98 -13.62 25.93
N ASN A 528 19.51 -12.82 24.96
CA ASN A 528 18.55 -11.74 25.21
C ASN A 528 17.40 -11.67 24.18
N ILE A 529 16.95 -12.81 23.67
CA ILE A 529 15.96 -12.91 22.59
C ILE A 529 14.68 -12.06 22.81
N SER A 530 14.21 -11.95 24.05
CA SER A 530 12.96 -11.24 24.37
C SER A 530 13.07 -9.71 24.34
N THR A 531 14.27 -9.15 24.35
CA THR A 531 14.52 -7.70 24.46
C THR A 531 15.46 -7.16 23.38
N LEU A 532 16.11 -8.04 22.61
CA LEU A 532 17.02 -7.68 21.53
C LEU A 532 16.25 -7.05 20.36
N SER A 533 16.70 -5.87 19.95
CA SER A 533 16.21 -5.19 18.75
C SER A 533 17.41 -4.84 17.87
N CYS A 534 17.60 -5.60 16.79
CA CYS A 534 18.68 -5.40 15.82
C CYS A 534 18.09 -4.89 14.50
N PRO A 535 17.86 -3.58 14.34
CA PRO A 535 17.44 -3.04 13.06
C PRO A 535 18.58 -3.20 12.05
N CYS A 536 18.26 -3.71 10.87
CA CYS A 536 19.21 -3.80 9.77
C CYS A 536 19.66 -2.39 9.34
N HIS A 537 20.97 -2.20 9.08
CA HIS A 537 21.49 -0.93 8.54
C HIS A 537 20.89 -0.63 7.16
N ASN A 538 20.77 -1.68 6.34
CA ASN A 538 20.01 -1.67 5.10
C ASN A 538 18.86 -2.65 5.26
N SER A 539 17.64 -2.13 5.38
CA SER A 539 16.43 -2.95 5.35
C SER A 539 16.04 -3.35 3.92
N LEU A 540 16.82 -2.95 2.92
CA LEU A 540 16.59 -3.24 1.51
C LEU A 540 17.87 -3.85 0.93
N ILE A 541 17.82 -5.14 0.62
CA ILE A 541 18.94 -5.89 0.04
C ILE A 541 18.54 -6.31 -1.38
N PRO A 542 19.27 -5.91 -2.45
CA PRO A 542 18.96 -6.36 -3.80
C PRO A 542 19.01 -7.89 -3.88
N ARG A 543 18.01 -8.52 -4.50
CA ARG A 543 17.98 -9.99 -4.65
C ARG A 543 19.20 -10.54 -5.40
N SER A 544 19.75 -9.76 -6.33
CA SER A 544 21.01 -10.08 -7.04
C SER A 544 22.21 -10.37 -6.13
N LYS A 545 22.21 -9.94 -4.86
CA LYS A 545 23.31 -10.21 -3.94
C LYS A 545 23.33 -11.62 -3.37
N PHE A 546 22.21 -12.36 -3.43
CA PHE A 546 22.09 -13.66 -2.77
C PHE A 546 21.25 -14.70 -3.53
N ILE A 547 20.63 -14.34 -4.67
CA ILE A 547 19.88 -15.25 -5.55
C ILE A 547 20.48 -15.22 -6.96
N SER A 548 20.69 -16.40 -7.56
CA SER A 548 21.07 -16.58 -8.97
C SER A 548 20.11 -17.56 -9.65
N ILE A 549 19.58 -17.19 -10.83
CA ILE A 549 18.61 -18.00 -11.59
C ILE A 549 19.09 -18.08 -13.04
N GLU A 550 19.12 -19.30 -13.60
CA GLU A 550 19.44 -19.56 -15.02
C GLU A 550 18.17 -19.99 -15.76
N VAL A 551 17.82 -19.31 -16.85
CA VAL A 551 16.63 -19.60 -17.67
C VAL A 551 17.01 -20.46 -18.88
N LYS A 552 16.26 -21.54 -19.11
CA LYS A 552 16.43 -22.40 -20.29
C LYS A 552 15.16 -22.39 -21.14
N LEU A 553 15.26 -21.85 -22.35
CA LEU A 553 14.16 -21.86 -23.33
C LEU A 553 13.93 -23.26 -23.90
N HIS A 554 12.72 -23.49 -24.41
CA HIS A 554 12.37 -24.73 -25.08
C HIS A 554 13.33 -25.04 -26.25
N PRO A 555 13.79 -26.30 -26.43
CA PRO A 555 14.78 -26.67 -27.46
C PRO A 555 14.39 -26.31 -28.90
N PHE A 556 13.09 -26.09 -29.15
CA PHE A 556 12.61 -25.63 -30.46
C PHE A 556 13.19 -24.26 -30.85
N CYS A 557 13.35 -23.34 -29.89
CA CYS A 557 13.89 -22.00 -30.14
C CYS A 557 15.38 -22.01 -30.49
N SER A 558 16.10 -23.06 -30.10
CA SER A 558 17.51 -23.27 -30.48
C SER A 558 17.69 -24.18 -31.69
N SER A 559 16.59 -24.67 -32.28
CA SER A 559 16.60 -25.59 -33.41
C SER A 559 17.04 -24.94 -34.73
N SER A 560 17.55 -25.75 -35.65
CA SER A 560 17.90 -25.30 -37.01
C SER A 560 16.69 -24.85 -37.84
N PHE A 561 15.47 -25.25 -37.48
CA PHE A 561 14.25 -24.79 -38.16
C PHE A 561 13.98 -23.29 -37.93
N ILE A 562 14.48 -22.74 -36.82
CA ILE A 562 14.31 -21.35 -36.42
C ILE A 562 15.56 -20.50 -36.70
N ARG A 563 16.75 -21.10 -36.55
CA ARG A 563 18.01 -20.39 -36.72
C ARG A 563 18.50 -20.27 -38.17
N ASP A 564 17.98 -21.10 -39.07
CA ASP A 564 18.56 -21.28 -40.39
C ASP A 564 17.50 -21.36 -41.48
N ASP A 565 17.51 -20.45 -42.45
CA ASP A 565 16.54 -20.43 -43.56
C ASP A 565 16.87 -21.47 -44.66
N ARG A 566 18.01 -22.18 -44.55
CA ARG A 566 18.48 -23.13 -45.59
C ARG A 566 17.51 -24.29 -45.82
N TRP A 567 16.77 -24.74 -44.80
CA TRP A 567 15.77 -25.81 -44.99
C TRP A 567 14.64 -25.37 -45.94
N PHE A 568 14.33 -24.08 -46.02
CA PHE A 568 13.35 -23.53 -46.94
C PHE A 568 13.86 -23.51 -48.39
N GLN A 569 15.16 -23.29 -48.59
CA GLN A 569 15.81 -23.39 -49.90
C GLN A 569 15.73 -24.82 -50.46
N TYR A 570 15.92 -25.84 -49.62
CA TYR A 570 15.76 -27.24 -50.04
C TYR A 570 14.34 -27.55 -50.53
N TRP A 571 13.32 -26.96 -49.92
CA TRP A 571 11.91 -27.17 -50.26
C TRP A 571 11.45 -26.40 -51.51
N THR A 572 12.06 -25.24 -51.79
CA THR A 572 11.76 -24.44 -53.00
C THR A 572 12.50 -24.97 -54.23
N MET A 573 13.71 -25.53 -54.06
CA MET A 573 14.49 -26.09 -55.16
C MET A 573 13.96 -27.43 -55.68
N THR A 574 13.23 -28.22 -54.88
CA THR A 574 12.65 -29.50 -55.35
C THR A 574 11.60 -29.32 -56.44
N PHE A 575 11.08 -28.10 -56.64
CA PHE A 575 10.06 -27.78 -57.63
C PHE A 575 10.61 -27.28 -58.98
N LEU A 576 11.83 -26.74 -59.01
CA LEU A 576 12.43 -26.26 -60.26
C LEU A 576 13.02 -27.38 -61.11
N ASN A 577 13.25 -28.57 -60.53
CA ASN A 577 13.92 -29.69 -61.19
C ASN A 577 13.08 -30.99 -61.29
N GLY A 578 11.78 -30.97 -60.98
CA GLY A 578 10.93 -32.16 -60.99
C GLY A 578 9.78 -32.09 -61.99
N SER A 579 9.93 -32.81 -63.10
CA SER A 579 8.94 -33.26 -64.11
C SER A 579 7.66 -32.45 -64.35
N ILE A 580 7.52 -32.02 -65.61
CA ILE A 580 6.28 -31.58 -66.26
C ILE A 580 5.26 -32.72 -66.23
N ASP A 581 4.48 -32.80 -65.18
CA ASP A 581 3.18 -33.48 -65.20
C ASP A 581 2.12 -32.36 -65.35
N PRO A 582 1.30 -32.33 -66.41
CA PRO A 582 0.30 -31.28 -66.62
C PRO A 582 -0.86 -31.33 -65.59
N ASN A 583 -0.92 -32.33 -64.71
CA ASN A 583 -1.86 -32.39 -63.60
C ASN A 583 -1.19 -32.96 -62.33
N PRO A 584 -0.38 -32.20 -61.60
CA PRO A 584 -0.05 -32.61 -60.25
C PRO A 584 -1.27 -32.28 -59.36
N PRO A 585 -1.76 -33.21 -58.53
CA PRO A 585 -2.89 -32.98 -57.66
C PRO A 585 -2.43 -32.18 -56.42
N PHE A 586 -1.86 -31.00 -56.61
CA PHE A 586 -1.53 -30.13 -55.48
C PHE A 586 -2.73 -29.27 -55.15
N TYR A 587 -3.57 -29.84 -54.29
CA TYR A 587 -4.67 -29.18 -53.61
C TYR A 587 -4.21 -27.89 -52.92
N TRP A 588 -5.17 -26.98 -52.85
CA TRP A 588 -5.19 -25.60 -52.36
C TRP A 588 -4.70 -25.34 -50.92
N THR A 589 -4.02 -26.31 -50.29
CA THR A 589 -3.60 -26.35 -48.87
C THR A 589 -2.08 -26.38 -48.71
N ASP A 590 -1.32 -25.78 -49.64
CA ASP A 590 0.13 -25.92 -49.67
C ASP A 590 0.82 -25.16 -48.52
N PHE A 591 1.24 -25.91 -47.49
CA PHE A 591 2.04 -25.45 -46.35
C PHE A 591 3.29 -24.66 -46.81
N ARG A 592 3.78 -24.86 -48.03
CA ARG A 592 5.00 -24.22 -48.55
C ARG A 592 4.91 -22.69 -48.70
N LYS A 593 3.71 -22.14 -48.94
CA LYS A 593 3.53 -20.67 -49.06
C LYS A 593 3.32 -19.97 -47.72
N ASN A 594 2.69 -20.65 -46.76
CA ASN A 594 2.43 -20.11 -45.42
C ASN A 594 3.50 -20.52 -44.39
N GLY A 595 4.26 -21.58 -44.67
CA GLY A 595 5.27 -22.14 -43.78
C GLY A 595 6.39 -21.15 -43.47
N LEU A 596 6.92 -20.43 -44.47
CA LEU A 596 7.94 -19.40 -44.22
C LEU A 596 7.44 -18.32 -43.26
N LYS A 597 6.20 -17.84 -43.49
CA LYS A 597 5.59 -16.85 -42.60
C LYS A 597 5.36 -17.41 -41.20
N PHE A 598 4.94 -18.67 -41.10
CA PHE A 598 4.75 -19.38 -39.83
C PHE A 598 6.06 -19.55 -39.06
N PHE A 599 7.13 -20.05 -39.67
CA PHE A 599 8.42 -20.22 -38.98
C PHE A 599 9.10 -18.89 -38.66
N ASN A 600 8.96 -17.86 -39.51
CA ASN A 600 9.39 -16.50 -39.16
C ASN A 600 8.61 -15.97 -37.94
N TYR A 601 7.31 -16.25 -37.87
CA TYR A 601 6.50 -15.91 -36.70
C TYR A 601 6.98 -16.63 -35.44
N VAL A 602 7.25 -17.94 -35.50
CA VAL A 602 7.76 -18.66 -34.33
C VAL A 602 9.16 -18.19 -33.92
N LYS A 603 10.00 -17.77 -34.87
CA LYS A 603 11.29 -17.14 -34.58
C LYS A 603 11.13 -15.85 -33.77
N ILE A 604 10.24 -14.96 -34.20
CA ILE A 604 9.94 -13.72 -33.48
C ILE A 604 9.43 -14.01 -32.07
N LEU A 605 8.57 -15.04 -31.89
CA LEU A 605 8.11 -15.46 -30.57
C LEU A 605 9.27 -15.92 -29.67
N CYS A 606 10.20 -16.73 -30.20
CA CYS A 606 11.37 -17.19 -29.48
C CYS A 606 12.30 -16.02 -29.06
N ASP A 607 12.54 -15.07 -29.96
CA ASP A 607 13.36 -13.90 -29.67
C ASP A 607 12.67 -12.99 -28.62
N PHE A 608 11.36 -12.80 -28.75
CA PHE A 608 10.58 -12.03 -27.80
C PHE A 608 10.55 -12.68 -26.41
N ALA A 609 10.37 -14.00 -26.33
CA ALA A 609 10.42 -14.73 -25.06
C ALA A 609 11.78 -14.56 -24.38
N ASN A 610 12.87 -14.63 -25.15
CA ASN A 610 14.22 -14.44 -24.63
C ASN A 610 14.44 -13.03 -24.05
N ILE A 611 14.03 -11.99 -24.79
CA ILE A 611 14.13 -10.60 -24.33
C ILE A 611 13.26 -10.38 -23.09
N THR A 612 12.01 -10.83 -23.13
CA THR A 612 11.05 -10.69 -22.01
C THR A 612 11.57 -11.35 -20.73
N LEU A 613 12.08 -12.57 -20.83
CA LEU A 613 12.63 -13.28 -19.68
C LEU A 613 13.89 -12.61 -19.15
N SER A 614 14.74 -12.08 -20.03
CA SER A 614 15.91 -11.29 -19.62
C SER A 614 15.49 -10.02 -18.86
N ASP A 615 14.49 -9.30 -19.35
CA ASP A 615 13.99 -8.07 -18.71
C ASP A 615 13.31 -8.35 -17.37
N ILE A 616 12.49 -9.40 -17.30
CA ILE A 616 11.88 -9.85 -16.03
C ILE A 616 12.97 -10.26 -15.03
N MET A 617 14.00 -10.96 -15.49
CA MET A 617 15.09 -11.40 -14.61
C MET A 617 15.90 -10.21 -14.09
N ASN A 618 16.19 -9.23 -14.95
CA ASN A 618 16.83 -7.97 -14.56
C ASN A 618 15.97 -7.23 -13.52
N SER A 619 14.66 -7.11 -13.76
CA SER A 619 13.74 -6.48 -12.82
C SER A 619 13.66 -7.23 -11.48
N PHE A 620 13.58 -8.56 -11.49
CA PHE A 620 13.58 -9.38 -10.28
C PHE A 620 14.89 -9.24 -9.49
N GLN A 621 16.03 -9.14 -10.18
CA GLN A 621 17.35 -8.95 -9.58
C GLN A 621 17.54 -7.53 -8.99
N GLU A 622 16.85 -6.54 -9.54
CA GLU A 622 16.79 -5.16 -9.06
C GLU A 622 15.80 -4.96 -7.90
N GLU A 623 14.80 -5.85 -7.74
CA GLU A 623 13.90 -5.82 -6.59
C GLU A 623 14.63 -6.06 -5.27
N TYR A 624 14.14 -5.40 -4.23
CA TYR A 624 14.73 -5.45 -2.90
C TYR A 624 14.01 -6.45 -2.01
N PHE A 625 14.79 -7.27 -1.32
CA PHE A 625 14.36 -8.04 -0.17
C PHE A 625 14.30 -7.13 1.06
N PHE A 626 13.16 -7.14 1.74
CA PHE A 626 12.97 -6.37 2.97
C PHE A 626 13.12 -7.25 4.20
N SER A 627 14.06 -6.90 5.08
CA SER A 627 14.09 -7.45 6.43
C SER A 627 14.38 -6.36 7.44
N SER A 628 13.58 -6.32 8.50
CA SER A 628 13.76 -5.40 9.63
C SER A 628 14.64 -6.01 10.72
N GLN A 629 14.94 -7.31 10.65
CA GLN A 629 15.83 -8.04 11.55
C GLN A 629 16.76 -9.01 10.79
N PRO A 630 17.94 -9.36 11.34
CA PRO A 630 18.79 -10.38 10.73
C PRO A 630 18.08 -11.74 10.80
N ILE A 631 17.97 -12.42 9.66
CA ILE A 631 17.40 -13.76 9.57
C ILE A 631 18.55 -14.75 9.80
N THR A 632 18.38 -15.67 10.75
CA THR A 632 19.42 -16.65 11.08
C THR A 632 19.32 -17.90 10.21
N GLN A 633 20.42 -18.64 10.07
CA GLN A 633 20.47 -19.86 9.25
C GLN A 633 19.52 -20.96 9.77
N LEU A 634 19.20 -20.95 11.08
CA LEU A 634 18.21 -21.82 11.72
C LEU A 634 16.75 -21.54 11.31
N GLU A 635 16.43 -20.31 10.89
CA GLU A 635 15.11 -19.98 10.31
C GLU A 635 15.02 -20.40 8.82
N PHE A 636 16.16 -20.53 8.14
CA PHE A 636 16.25 -21.03 6.77
C PHE A 636 16.21 -22.58 6.68
N ASP A 637 16.78 -23.28 7.66
CA ASP A 637 16.79 -24.76 7.74
C ASP A 637 15.56 -25.35 8.47
N GLY A 638 14.60 -24.50 8.85
CA GLY A 638 13.37 -24.91 9.50
C GLY A 638 12.48 -25.73 8.56
N THR A 639 12.57 -27.05 8.71
CA THR A 639 11.66 -28.20 8.43
C THR A 639 10.15 -28.01 8.13
N ASN A 640 9.66 -26.82 7.75
CA ASN A 640 8.37 -26.65 7.09
C ASN A 640 8.57 -26.69 5.58
N HIS A 641 7.89 -27.64 4.93
CA HIS A 641 7.77 -27.82 3.48
C HIS A 641 7.15 -26.62 2.71
N ASP A 642 7.12 -25.41 3.29
CA ASP A 642 6.43 -24.24 2.73
C ASP A 642 7.28 -23.43 1.75
N TRP A 643 8.62 -23.44 1.88
CA TRP A 643 9.50 -22.72 0.94
C TRP A 643 9.76 -23.46 -0.36
N GLU A 644 9.82 -24.79 -0.32
CA GLU A 644 9.80 -25.62 -1.53
C GLU A 644 8.52 -25.32 -2.32
N TYR A 645 7.36 -25.15 -1.68
CA TYR A 645 6.13 -24.79 -2.38
C TYR A 645 6.14 -23.39 -3.03
N LEU A 646 6.78 -22.38 -2.44
CA LEU A 646 6.81 -21.02 -3.01
C LEU A 646 7.78 -20.88 -4.19
N VAL A 647 8.95 -21.52 -4.11
CA VAL A 647 9.92 -21.53 -5.21
C VAL A 647 9.49 -22.51 -6.30
N GLN A 648 8.96 -23.69 -5.94
CA GLN A 648 8.47 -24.67 -6.89
C GLN A 648 7.15 -24.23 -7.53
N ALA A 649 6.28 -23.47 -6.84
CA ALA A 649 5.10 -22.86 -7.49
C ALA A 649 5.47 -21.71 -8.43
N GLN A 650 6.54 -20.95 -8.17
CA GLN A 650 7.00 -19.89 -9.08
C GLN A 650 7.79 -20.47 -10.27
N VAL A 651 8.50 -21.59 -10.07
CA VAL A 651 9.23 -22.32 -11.11
C VAL A 651 8.28 -23.16 -11.99
N GLU A 652 7.31 -23.88 -11.41
CA GLU A 652 6.24 -24.55 -12.19
C GLU A 652 5.34 -23.54 -12.91
N TYR A 653 5.18 -22.32 -12.39
CA TYR A 653 4.45 -21.23 -13.04
C TYR A 653 5.20 -20.69 -14.27
N ASN A 654 6.54 -20.62 -14.21
CA ASN A 654 7.35 -20.20 -15.35
C ASN A 654 7.60 -21.33 -16.37
N GLU A 655 7.49 -22.61 -15.98
CA GLU A 655 7.56 -23.76 -16.90
C GLU A 655 6.23 -24.06 -17.62
N LYS A 656 5.09 -23.52 -17.14
CA LYS A 656 3.76 -23.67 -17.76
C LYS A 656 3.30 -22.48 -18.61
N ARG A 657 4.08 -21.39 -18.63
CA ARG A 657 3.91 -20.24 -19.53
C ARG A 657 4.73 -20.45 -20.80
#